data_AF-A0A2H3IZG9-F1
#
_entry.id   AF-A0A2H3IZG9-F1
#
_cell.length_a   1.000
_cell.length_b   1.000
_cell.length_c   1.000
_cell.angle_alpha   90.00
_cell.angle_beta   90.00
_cell.angle_gamma   90.00
#
_symmetry.space_group_name_H-M   'P 1'
#
loop_
_entity.id
_entity.type
_entity.pdbx_description
1 polymer ?
#
loop_
_entity_poly.entity_id
_entity_poly.type
_entity_poly.pdbx_seq_one_letter_code
_entity_poly.pdbx_strand_id
1 'polypeptide(L)'
;MTSTEPISETYDVVIVGGGPVGLLTAYQIARFGLSVCVLEKYDKQTQDAFGRAIALFPRTLEQLDQLDLIEPMLQKGFACRTSVTYKDGVQQSVGAVYRESTECTGFEIEDGVASPDAYPVKSFFTNNKTQEEIVLRSKYLVGADGGRSFVRRHAGIPFEGDTSEDKWIRIDGIVETDMPIKRAYGAIESKTHGNVLWAPLDHGATRIGYAFTPEIAAKYPGGVTEEVAVKEAIESMRPFNVKFTEVHWWTLYTIGQRIAKDFSTKDRIFLCGDAAHTHSSGAAQGLNTGIHDSVNLAWKLTSEIHGFTRPEVLQTYATERRTAVEKLINYDKDISLLMTHKWPSWYTGDRTADPYLVLGQIFEQAASFNTGLGINYPANVLNQFPAATSLKIEPGNRAIDVDLTLPGINRKVRFNEIARNLGKFWIVLFAGKIGSTKSSLLALRTYLAENDELYSHQAMKWLTISCDAGCSPYETLGMPPFGDTYYDIDGLAHDKYGIDPSVGGIMIIRPDGLVGTGFLKMPAPRPEIIDGVKTFIPLENNPDVLEILCENLQLSWDLAFHDIISTSPEFLQECYFRPCHALIVLADRPIYRAARSAVEPTISEYKGSGPGEPVIWMKQTIGHACGLMALLHVVFNLEGGRYVQPDTAMDALRQQAILLGPAERAQLLYDSNFLEEAHMDAASRGSSNVPSPRDDNRHHFLAFVHKDGKVWELNGGMKGPLLRGDLGEKEDLLSERGMELTVRDFLKAAEQTGCDEMSIVAVTGADAVAQQTE
;
A
#
# COMPACT_ATOMS: atom_id res chain seq x y z
N MET A 1 -12.05 -57.09 -27.24
CA MET A 1 -12.34 -56.17 -26.12
C MET A 1 -11.04 -55.54 -25.72
N THR A 2 -10.81 -54.29 -26.09
CA THR A 2 -9.65 -53.50 -25.66
C THR A 2 -10.07 -52.66 -24.47
N SER A 3 -9.58 -52.99 -23.27
CA SER A 3 -9.72 -52.13 -22.10
C SER A 3 -8.83 -50.91 -22.29
N THR A 4 -9.42 -49.76 -22.60
CA THR A 4 -8.74 -48.47 -22.53
C THR A 4 -8.49 -48.16 -21.06
N GLU A 5 -7.23 -48.23 -20.62
CA GLU A 5 -6.85 -47.68 -19.33
C GLU A 5 -7.15 -46.17 -19.32
N PRO A 6 -7.67 -45.61 -18.21
CA PRO A 6 -7.96 -44.18 -18.14
C PRO A 6 -6.66 -43.38 -18.26
N ILE A 7 -6.66 -42.39 -19.14
CA ILE A 7 -5.56 -41.43 -19.29
C ILE A 7 -5.28 -40.81 -17.91
N SER A 8 -4.01 -40.75 -17.52
CA SER A 8 -3.59 -40.36 -16.16
C SER A 8 -2.55 -39.24 -16.21
N GLU A 9 -3.03 -38.05 -16.57
CA GLU A 9 -2.21 -36.84 -16.63
C GLU A 9 -2.26 -36.08 -15.29
N THR A 10 -1.09 -35.59 -14.85
CA THR A 10 -0.94 -34.84 -13.60
C THR A 10 -0.77 -33.35 -13.88
N TYR A 11 -1.57 -32.53 -13.19
CA TYR A 11 -1.51 -31.07 -13.23
C TYR A 11 -1.47 -30.49 -11.81
N ASP A 12 -0.81 -29.36 -11.63
CA ASP A 12 -0.75 -28.63 -10.35
C ASP A 12 -2.12 -28.06 -9.97
N VAL A 13 -2.89 -27.59 -10.97
CA VAL A 13 -4.27 -27.12 -10.80
C VAL A 13 -5.18 -27.68 -11.89
N VAL A 14 -6.42 -28.03 -11.51
CA VAL A 14 -7.47 -28.51 -12.44
C VAL A 14 -8.74 -27.70 -12.23
N ILE A 15 -9.28 -27.15 -13.31
CA ILE A 15 -10.37 -26.15 -13.30
C ILE A 15 -11.56 -26.67 -14.11
N VAL A 16 -12.72 -26.84 -13.46
CA VAL A 16 -13.95 -27.24 -14.14
C VAL A 16 -14.76 -26.00 -14.52
N GLY A 17 -15.10 -25.84 -15.80
CA GLY A 17 -15.67 -24.63 -16.38
C GLY A 17 -14.63 -23.86 -17.19
N GLY A 18 -14.78 -23.85 -18.52
CA GLY A 18 -14.00 -23.05 -19.48
C GLY A 18 -14.71 -21.76 -19.89
N GLY A 19 -15.70 -21.36 -19.09
CA GLY A 19 -16.18 -19.98 -19.06
C GLY A 19 -15.10 -18.98 -18.59
N PRO A 20 -15.43 -17.68 -18.52
CA PRO A 20 -14.47 -16.58 -18.34
C PRO A 20 -13.48 -16.75 -17.20
N VAL A 21 -14.03 -17.05 -16.03
CA VAL A 21 -13.27 -17.18 -14.79
C VAL A 21 -12.26 -18.33 -14.90
N GLY A 22 -12.65 -19.45 -15.51
CA GLY A 22 -11.82 -20.65 -15.56
C GLY A 22 -10.63 -20.53 -16.51
N LEU A 23 -10.86 -20.09 -17.76
CA LEU A 23 -9.75 -19.88 -18.70
C LEU A 23 -8.80 -18.75 -18.26
N LEU A 24 -9.29 -17.71 -17.58
CA LEU A 24 -8.41 -16.66 -17.04
C LEU A 24 -7.60 -17.13 -15.80
N THR A 25 -8.21 -17.95 -14.93
CA THR A 25 -7.50 -18.59 -13.81
C THR A 25 -6.39 -19.49 -14.34
N ALA A 26 -6.69 -20.27 -15.38
CA ALA A 26 -5.71 -21.13 -16.04
C ALA A 26 -4.59 -20.35 -16.72
N TYR A 27 -4.91 -19.30 -17.49
CA TYR A 27 -3.91 -18.46 -18.14
C TYR A 27 -2.90 -17.91 -17.14
N GLN A 28 -3.37 -17.43 -15.98
CA GLN A 28 -2.51 -16.94 -14.90
C GLN A 28 -1.61 -18.05 -14.34
N ILE A 29 -2.17 -19.19 -13.95
CA ILE A 29 -1.42 -20.31 -13.36
C ILE A 29 -0.35 -20.84 -14.33
N ALA A 30 -0.69 -21.00 -15.62
CA ALA A 30 0.24 -21.36 -16.68
C ALA A 30 1.36 -20.32 -16.86
N ARG A 31 1.01 -19.02 -16.87
CA ARG A 31 1.95 -17.89 -16.98
C ARG A 31 2.89 -17.80 -15.78
N PHE A 32 2.48 -18.28 -14.60
CA PHE A 32 3.31 -18.32 -13.39
C PHE A 32 4.08 -19.65 -13.23
N GLY A 33 4.18 -20.45 -14.29
CA GLY A 33 5.04 -21.63 -14.37
C GLY A 33 4.45 -22.92 -13.83
N LEU A 34 3.14 -22.96 -13.52
CA LEU A 34 2.45 -24.16 -13.04
C LEU A 34 1.64 -24.84 -14.15
N SER A 35 1.59 -26.17 -14.10
CA SER A 35 0.80 -26.97 -15.03
C SER A 35 -0.70 -26.91 -14.68
N VAL A 36 -1.54 -26.68 -15.68
CA VAL A 36 -2.99 -26.50 -15.47
C VAL A 36 -3.84 -27.12 -16.58
N CYS A 37 -4.96 -27.71 -16.19
CA CYS A 37 -5.97 -28.26 -17.10
C CYS A 37 -7.34 -27.58 -16.90
N VAL A 38 -8.08 -27.37 -17.99
CA VAL A 38 -9.40 -26.69 -17.98
C VAL A 38 -10.45 -27.52 -18.71
N LEU A 39 -11.59 -27.71 -18.05
CA LEU A 39 -12.54 -28.77 -18.34
C LEU A 39 -13.97 -28.23 -18.26
N GLU A 40 -14.48 -27.71 -19.37
CA GLU A 40 -15.72 -26.92 -19.46
C GLU A 40 -17.02 -27.75 -19.30
N LYS A 41 -18.18 -27.06 -19.35
CA LYS A 41 -19.58 -27.48 -19.56
C LYS A 41 -20.06 -27.93 -20.98
N TYR A 42 -19.93 -27.17 -22.08
CA TYR A 42 -20.41 -27.62 -23.42
C TYR A 42 -19.46 -27.36 -24.60
N ASP A 43 -19.61 -28.05 -25.74
CA ASP A 43 -18.72 -27.92 -26.91
C ASP A 43 -18.92 -26.65 -27.79
N LYS A 44 -17.83 -26.18 -28.40
CA LYS A 44 -17.65 -24.95 -29.18
C LYS A 44 -18.39 -24.86 -30.51
N GLN A 45 -18.81 -25.98 -31.09
CA GLN A 45 -19.70 -25.97 -32.27
C GLN A 45 -21.16 -26.15 -31.86
N THR A 46 -21.44 -26.28 -30.55
CA THR A 46 -22.78 -26.45 -29.97
C THR A 46 -23.20 -25.34 -29.01
N GLN A 47 -22.27 -24.51 -28.52
CA GLN A 47 -22.57 -23.28 -27.79
C GLN A 47 -22.95 -22.15 -28.77
N ASP A 48 -23.84 -21.25 -28.33
CA ASP A 48 -24.15 -20.01 -29.03
C ASP A 48 -22.86 -19.18 -29.26
N ALA A 49 -22.72 -18.58 -30.44
CA ALA A 49 -21.58 -17.71 -30.74
C ALA A 49 -21.55 -16.40 -29.90
N PHE A 50 -22.61 -16.12 -29.15
CA PHE A 50 -22.80 -14.88 -28.38
C PHE A 50 -22.96 -15.14 -26.88
N GLY A 51 -22.11 -14.50 -26.07
CA GLY A 51 -22.10 -14.66 -24.62
C GLY A 51 -23.24 -13.95 -23.88
N ARG A 52 -23.64 -14.52 -22.74
CA ARG A 52 -24.58 -13.86 -21.81
C ARG A 52 -24.00 -12.63 -21.14
N ALA A 53 -22.69 -12.62 -20.88
CA ALA A 53 -21.96 -11.50 -20.32
C ALA A 53 -21.27 -10.67 -21.42
N ILE A 54 -21.52 -9.36 -21.39
CA ILE A 54 -21.10 -8.38 -22.40
C ILE A 54 -20.63 -7.05 -21.77
N ALA A 55 -20.43 -7.01 -20.44
CA ALA A 55 -19.84 -5.87 -19.75
C ALA A 55 -18.59 -6.25 -18.92
N LEU A 56 -17.48 -5.55 -19.21
CA LEU A 56 -16.18 -5.54 -18.55
C LEU A 56 -15.93 -4.11 -18.05
N PHE A 57 -15.57 -3.96 -16.78
CA PHE A 57 -15.40 -2.67 -16.09
C PHE A 57 -13.92 -2.26 -15.96
N PRO A 58 -13.62 -0.97 -15.69
CA PRO A 58 -12.25 -0.44 -15.66
C PRO A 58 -11.25 -1.29 -14.88
N ARG A 59 -11.52 -1.69 -13.62
CA ARG A 59 -10.56 -2.52 -12.86
C ARG A 59 -10.29 -3.87 -13.51
N THR A 60 -11.31 -4.46 -14.13
CA THR A 60 -11.20 -5.73 -14.84
C THR A 60 -10.37 -5.59 -16.12
N LEU A 61 -10.49 -4.46 -16.83
CA LEU A 61 -9.64 -4.15 -17.99
C LEU A 61 -8.18 -3.93 -17.57
N GLU A 62 -7.92 -3.26 -16.45
CA GLU A 62 -6.57 -3.10 -15.88
C GLU A 62 -5.95 -4.44 -15.45
N GLN A 63 -6.74 -5.35 -14.86
CA GLN A 63 -6.25 -6.68 -14.50
C GLN A 63 -5.89 -7.50 -15.74
N LEU A 64 -6.60 -7.32 -16.86
CA LEU A 64 -6.26 -7.92 -18.15
C LEU A 64 -5.06 -7.23 -18.83
N ASP A 65 -4.84 -5.94 -18.59
CA ASP A 65 -3.65 -5.16 -19.01
C ASP A 65 -2.40 -5.64 -18.27
N GLN A 66 -2.47 -5.76 -16.93
CA GLN A 66 -1.43 -6.36 -16.08
C GLN A 66 -1.13 -7.84 -16.42
N LEU A 67 -1.94 -8.48 -17.27
CA LEU A 67 -1.78 -9.84 -17.76
C LEU A 67 -1.49 -9.93 -19.28
N ASP A 68 -1.23 -8.81 -19.96
CA ASP A 68 -0.95 -8.71 -21.41
C ASP A 68 -2.08 -9.25 -22.33
N LEU A 69 -3.31 -9.31 -21.83
CA LEU A 69 -4.47 -9.81 -22.58
C LEU A 69 -5.26 -8.69 -23.29
N ILE A 70 -5.12 -7.44 -22.84
CA ILE A 70 -6.00 -6.34 -23.26
C ILE A 70 -5.81 -5.91 -24.73
N GLU A 71 -4.57 -5.82 -25.23
CA GLU A 71 -4.30 -5.35 -26.60
C GLU A 71 -4.97 -6.22 -27.67
N PRO A 72 -4.81 -7.56 -27.69
CA PRO A 72 -5.53 -8.43 -28.63
C PRO A 72 -7.06 -8.39 -28.50
N MET A 73 -7.57 -8.09 -27.30
CA MET A 73 -9.02 -7.97 -27.06
C MET A 73 -9.58 -6.64 -27.59
N LEU A 74 -8.84 -5.53 -27.45
CA LEU A 74 -9.24 -4.21 -27.94
C LEU A 74 -9.32 -4.12 -29.48
N GLN A 75 -8.63 -5.00 -30.21
CA GLN A 75 -8.77 -5.10 -31.68
C GLN A 75 -10.11 -5.71 -32.14
N LYS A 76 -10.93 -6.22 -31.21
CA LYS A 76 -12.20 -6.91 -31.51
C LYS A 76 -13.39 -6.39 -30.69
N GLY A 77 -13.18 -6.11 -29.41
CA GLY A 77 -14.25 -5.70 -28.50
C GLY A 77 -14.76 -4.28 -28.76
N PHE A 78 -16.06 -4.06 -28.62
CA PHE A 78 -16.64 -2.72 -28.68
C PHE A 78 -16.26 -1.91 -27.42
N ALA A 79 -15.29 -1.00 -27.56
CA ALA A 79 -14.85 -0.10 -26.50
C ALA A 79 -15.92 0.96 -26.20
N CYS A 80 -16.81 0.63 -25.26
CA CYS A 80 -18.00 1.40 -24.94
C CYS A 80 -17.67 2.48 -23.88
N ARG A 81 -17.52 3.74 -24.31
CA ARG A 81 -16.83 4.83 -23.55
C ARG A 81 -17.73 5.84 -22.82
N THR A 82 -18.92 6.09 -23.36
CA THR A 82 -19.94 7.01 -22.82
C THR A 82 -21.28 6.41 -23.17
N SER A 83 -22.24 6.38 -22.24
CA SER A 83 -23.54 5.84 -22.64
C SER A 83 -24.71 6.59 -22.08
N VAL A 84 -25.85 5.94 -21.79
CA VAL A 84 -27.09 6.72 -21.76
C VAL A 84 -28.24 6.09 -20.95
N THR A 85 -28.54 6.61 -19.76
CA THR A 85 -29.87 6.43 -19.14
C THR A 85 -30.81 7.42 -19.79
N TYR A 86 -32.03 7.01 -20.13
CA TYR A 86 -33.03 7.89 -20.75
C TYR A 86 -34.30 8.04 -19.89
N LYS A 87 -34.57 9.24 -19.36
CA LYS A 87 -35.87 9.61 -18.75
C LYS A 87 -36.61 10.58 -19.66
N ASP A 88 -37.81 10.20 -20.09
CA ASP A 88 -38.67 10.87 -21.09
C ASP A 88 -37.96 11.34 -22.39
N GLY A 89 -36.72 10.85 -22.66
CA GLY A 89 -35.88 11.21 -23.81
C GLY A 89 -34.48 11.82 -23.52
N VAL A 90 -33.99 11.93 -22.27
CA VAL A 90 -32.73 12.66 -21.88
C VAL A 90 -31.70 11.82 -20.99
N GLN A 91 -30.33 12.01 -21.00
CA GLN A 91 -29.13 11.03 -21.15
C GLN A 91 -28.07 10.64 -19.95
N GLN A 92 -27.31 9.44 -19.87
CA GLN A 92 -26.18 8.88 -18.87
C GLN A 92 -24.88 7.85 -19.16
N SER A 93 -24.71 6.49 -18.78
CA SER A 93 -23.35 5.66 -18.69
C SER A 93 -23.19 4.01 -18.72
N VAL A 94 -21.97 3.29 -18.73
CA VAL A 94 -21.49 2.03 -19.57
C VAL A 94 -20.60 0.71 -19.15
N GLY A 95 -20.29 -0.33 -20.06
CA GLY A 95 -19.23 -1.50 -20.06
C GLY A 95 -18.97 -2.49 -21.35
N ALA A 96 -18.04 -3.55 -21.40
CA ALA A 96 -17.64 -4.53 -22.58
C ALA A 96 -17.45 -6.19 -22.53
N VAL A 97 -16.93 -7.02 -23.50
CA VAL A 97 -17.32 -8.51 -23.83
C VAL A 97 -16.32 -9.79 -23.68
N TYR A 98 -16.74 -11.13 -23.83
CA TYR A 98 -15.95 -12.46 -23.65
C TYR A 98 -16.19 -13.80 -24.58
N ARG A 99 -16.06 -15.12 -24.12
CA ARG A 99 -15.67 -16.50 -24.77
C ARG A 99 -16.03 -17.89 -24.01
N GLU A 100 -15.71 -19.15 -24.51
CA GLU A 100 -16.22 -20.58 -24.14
C GLU A 100 -15.43 -21.95 -24.58
N SER A 101 -15.79 -23.25 -24.17
CA SER A 101 -15.43 -24.62 -24.84
C SER A 101 -15.07 -26.11 -24.28
N THR A 102 -15.95 -27.09 -23.85
CA THR A 102 -15.84 -28.61 -23.55
C THR A 102 -16.88 -29.13 -22.47
N GLU A 103 -17.20 -30.43 -22.09
CA GLU A 103 -18.14 -30.88 -20.96
C GLU A 103 -17.51 -31.72 -19.76
N CYS A 104 -18.14 -31.74 -18.55
CA CYS A 104 -17.83 -32.47 -17.29
C CYS A 104 -19.00 -33.36 -16.79
N THR A 105 -18.75 -34.62 -16.41
CA THR A 105 -19.79 -35.67 -16.23
C THR A 105 -19.78 -36.47 -14.92
N GLY A 106 -18.70 -36.49 -14.12
CA GLY A 106 -18.66 -37.26 -12.86
C GLY A 106 -17.41 -36.99 -12.00
N PHE A 107 -17.40 -37.45 -10.73
CA PHE A 107 -16.15 -37.71 -9.99
C PHE A 107 -16.34 -38.58 -8.74
N GLU A 108 -15.26 -39.24 -8.31
CA GLU A 108 -15.16 -40.08 -7.11
C GLU A 108 -13.94 -39.65 -6.27
N ILE A 109 -13.89 -40.06 -4.99
CA ILE A 109 -12.73 -39.85 -4.11
C ILE A 109 -12.39 -41.20 -3.44
N GLU A 110 -11.13 -41.64 -3.55
CA GLU A 110 -10.64 -42.90 -2.98
C GLU A 110 -10.16 -42.72 -1.52
N ASP A 111 -10.76 -43.45 -0.57
CA ASP A 111 -10.45 -43.36 0.87
C ASP A 111 -9.22 -44.21 1.28
N GLY A 112 -8.49 -43.73 2.30
CA GLY A 112 -7.44 -44.48 3.01
C GLY A 112 -6.00 -44.28 2.52
N VAL A 113 -5.76 -43.47 1.49
CA VAL A 113 -4.41 -43.23 0.93
C VAL A 113 -3.68 -42.08 1.65
N ALA A 114 -2.75 -42.41 2.53
CA ALA A 114 -1.98 -41.44 3.32
C ALA A 114 -0.64 -41.06 2.67
N SER A 115 -0.65 -40.25 1.60
CA SER A 115 0.57 -39.67 0.99
C SER A 115 0.29 -38.27 0.38
N PRO A 116 1.19 -37.27 0.53
CA PRO A 116 1.05 -35.94 -0.09
C PRO A 116 1.00 -35.94 -1.63
N ASP A 117 1.48 -37.02 -2.26
CA ASP A 117 1.51 -37.20 -3.71
C ASP A 117 0.44 -38.15 -4.26
N ALA A 118 -0.55 -38.48 -3.44
CA ALA A 118 -1.77 -39.11 -3.92
C ALA A 118 -2.64 -38.10 -4.71
N TYR A 119 -3.30 -38.60 -5.75
CA TYR A 119 -4.30 -37.87 -6.55
C TYR A 119 -5.66 -38.55 -6.34
N PRO A 120 -6.31 -38.38 -5.17
CA PRO A 120 -7.44 -39.20 -4.76
C PRO A 120 -8.75 -38.86 -5.48
N VAL A 121 -8.84 -37.69 -6.12
CA VAL A 121 -10.05 -37.24 -6.81
C VAL A 121 -9.97 -37.63 -8.29
N LYS A 122 -10.83 -38.57 -8.70
CA LYS A 122 -10.89 -39.11 -10.06
C LYS A 122 -12.14 -38.58 -10.74
N SER A 123 -11.96 -37.79 -11.78
CA SER A 123 -12.99 -36.92 -12.35
C SER A 123 -13.20 -37.20 -13.83
N PHE A 124 -14.46 -37.23 -14.27
CA PHE A 124 -14.88 -37.65 -15.61
C PHE A 124 -15.47 -36.47 -16.37
N PHE A 125 -15.16 -36.42 -17.65
CA PHE A 125 -15.44 -35.34 -18.58
C PHE A 125 -15.73 -35.92 -19.96
N THR A 126 -16.34 -35.12 -20.83
CA THR A 126 -16.67 -35.53 -22.20
C THR A 126 -16.48 -34.34 -23.12
N ASN A 127 -15.66 -34.46 -24.17
CA ASN A 127 -15.66 -33.43 -25.20
C ASN A 127 -16.88 -33.62 -26.10
N ASN A 128 -17.90 -32.78 -25.95
CA ASN A 128 -19.16 -32.96 -26.68
C ASN A 128 -19.05 -32.90 -28.22
N LYS A 129 -17.93 -32.44 -28.80
CA LYS A 129 -17.68 -32.51 -30.25
C LYS A 129 -17.34 -33.91 -30.72
N THR A 130 -16.37 -34.52 -30.03
CA THR A 130 -15.79 -35.82 -30.38
C THR A 130 -16.46 -36.98 -29.65
N GLN A 131 -17.32 -36.67 -28.66
CA GLN A 131 -17.90 -37.62 -27.70
C GLN A 131 -16.81 -38.41 -26.94
N GLU A 132 -15.65 -37.78 -26.78
CA GLU A 132 -14.44 -38.37 -26.22
C GLU A 132 -14.44 -38.20 -24.71
N GLU A 133 -14.54 -39.31 -23.99
CA GLU A 133 -14.50 -39.32 -22.53
C GLU A 133 -13.08 -39.06 -22.03
N ILE A 134 -12.93 -37.95 -21.32
CA ILE A 134 -11.68 -37.49 -20.72
C ILE A 134 -11.77 -37.81 -19.23
N VAL A 135 -10.89 -38.64 -18.71
CA VAL A 135 -10.82 -38.95 -17.27
C VAL A 135 -9.54 -38.36 -16.74
N LEU A 136 -9.63 -37.57 -15.67
CA LEU A 136 -8.49 -36.87 -15.08
C LEU A 136 -8.48 -37.08 -13.57
N ARG A 137 -7.30 -37.47 -13.07
CA ARG A 137 -7.01 -37.60 -11.64
C ARG A 137 -6.33 -36.32 -11.15
N SER A 138 -7.01 -35.60 -10.28
CA SER A 138 -6.52 -34.34 -9.74
C SER A 138 -6.26 -34.47 -8.23
N LYS A 139 -5.36 -33.64 -7.69
CA LYS A 139 -5.24 -33.52 -6.23
C LYS A 139 -6.54 -32.95 -5.65
N TYR A 140 -7.18 -31.99 -6.36
CA TYR A 140 -8.49 -31.40 -6.03
C TYR A 140 -9.34 -31.18 -7.29
N LEU A 141 -10.66 -31.28 -7.17
CA LEU A 141 -11.59 -30.90 -8.22
C LEU A 141 -12.24 -29.54 -7.90
N VAL A 142 -12.05 -28.56 -8.78
CA VAL A 142 -12.51 -27.17 -8.58
C VAL A 142 -13.71 -26.88 -9.48
N GLY A 143 -14.91 -26.87 -8.90
CA GLY A 143 -16.16 -26.64 -9.60
C GLY A 143 -16.46 -25.17 -9.88
N ALA A 144 -16.08 -24.65 -11.04
CA ALA A 144 -16.46 -23.32 -11.55
C ALA A 144 -17.50 -23.40 -12.70
N ASP A 145 -18.25 -24.50 -12.81
CA ASP A 145 -19.20 -24.81 -13.90
C ASP A 145 -20.58 -24.13 -13.77
N GLY A 146 -20.57 -22.91 -13.21
CA GLY A 146 -21.68 -21.96 -13.12
C GLY A 146 -22.69 -22.21 -11.98
N GLY A 147 -23.73 -21.38 -11.91
CA GLY A 147 -24.74 -21.44 -10.84
C GLY A 147 -25.48 -22.77 -10.70
N ARG A 148 -25.51 -23.58 -11.79
CA ARG A 148 -26.00 -24.97 -11.79
C ARG A 148 -24.86 -26.01 -11.64
N SER A 149 -23.78 -25.67 -10.94
CA SER A 149 -22.60 -26.54 -10.77
C SER A 149 -22.96 -27.99 -10.45
N PHE A 150 -22.51 -28.90 -11.32
CA PHE A 150 -22.53 -30.33 -11.12
C PHE A 150 -21.64 -30.71 -9.94
N VAL A 151 -20.43 -30.16 -9.91
CA VAL A 151 -19.41 -30.46 -8.88
C VAL A 151 -19.92 -30.13 -7.48
N ARG A 152 -20.50 -28.93 -7.28
CA ARG A 152 -21.08 -28.49 -6.00
C ARG A 152 -22.20 -29.42 -5.50
N ARG A 153 -23.06 -29.92 -6.41
CA ARG A 153 -24.14 -30.85 -6.06
C ARG A 153 -23.62 -32.24 -5.71
N HIS A 154 -22.69 -32.79 -6.50
CA HIS A 154 -22.12 -34.11 -6.26
C HIS A 154 -21.32 -34.14 -4.94
N ALA A 155 -20.66 -33.03 -4.59
CA ALA A 155 -20.00 -32.83 -3.30
C ALA A 155 -20.95 -32.55 -2.10
N GLY A 156 -22.27 -32.43 -2.34
CA GLY A 156 -23.27 -32.20 -1.28
C GLY A 156 -23.27 -30.79 -0.64
N ILE A 157 -22.69 -29.79 -1.29
CA ILE A 157 -22.49 -28.44 -0.69
C ILE A 157 -23.76 -27.57 -0.85
N PRO A 158 -24.33 -27.00 0.23
CA PRO A 158 -25.48 -26.09 0.16
C PRO A 158 -25.21 -24.79 -0.61
N PHE A 159 -26.27 -24.17 -1.13
CA PHE A 159 -26.19 -22.90 -1.87
C PHE A 159 -27.37 -22.00 -1.50
N GLU A 160 -27.10 -21.02 -0.62
CA GLU A 160 -28.11 -20.26 0.11
C GLU A 160 -28.43 -18.91 -0.58
N GLY A 161 -29.66 -18.43 -0.42
CA GLY A 161 -30.14 -17.18 -1.03
C GLY A 161 -31.62 -17.25 -1.44
N ASP A 162 -32.14 -16.12 -1.91
CA ASP A 162 -33.57 -15.96 -2.21
C ASP A 162 -34.01 -16.74 -3.46
N THR A 163 -35.29 -17.11 -3.47
CA THR A 163 -35.97 -17.80 -4.58
C THR A 163 -36.98 -16.90 -5.31
N SER A 164 -36.76 -15.59 -5.32
CA SER A 164 -37.54 -14.64 -6.12
C SER A 164 -37.28 -14.88 -7.62
N GLU A 165 -38.19 -15.60 -8.29
CA GLU A 165 -38.06 -15.98 -9.70
C GLU A 165 -38.34 -14.81 -10.67
N ASP A 166 -37.65 -13.68 -10.51
CA ASP A 166 -37.73 -12.56 -11.45
C ASP A 166 -37.17 -13.00 -12.80
N LYS A 167 -38.08 -13.18 -13.76
CA LYS A 167 -37.78 -13.64 -15.12
C LYS A 167 -37.52 -12.45 -16.02
N TRP A 168 -36.53 -12.59 -16.90
CA TRP A 168 -36.08 -11.54 -17.80
C TRP A 168 -35.84 -12.14 -19.20
N ILE A 169 -36.18 -11.36 -20.23
CA ILE A 169 -35.83 -11.66 -21.61
C ILE A 169 -34.60 -10.84 -22.01
N ARG A 170 -33.76 -11.41 -22.86
CA ARG A 170 -32.74 -10.70 -23.66
C ARG A 170 -32.88 -11.14 -25.10
N ILE A 171 -32.70 -10.22 -26.04
CA ILE A 171 -32.72 -10.48 -27.48
C ILE A 171 -31.73 -9.58 -28.20
N ASP A 172 -30.98 -10.16 -29.12
CA ASP A 172 -29.83 -9.57 -29.80
C ASP A 172 -30.08 -9.57 -31.30
N GLY A 173 -29.69 -8.49 -31.98
CA GLY A 173 -29.78 -8.43 -33.45
C GLY A 173 -29.37 -7.09 -34.04
N ILE A 174 -29.43 -6.98 -35.37
CA ILE A 174 -29.31 -5.68 -36.06
C ILE A 174 -30.67 -4.96 -35.94
N VAL A 175 -30.65 -3.72 -35.44
CA VAL A 175 -31.87 -2.92 -35.21
C VAL A 175 -31.80 -1.55 -35.86
N GLU A 176 -32.87 -1.18 -36.55
CA GLU A 176 -33.16 0.20 -36.96
C GLU A 176 -33.93 0.90 -35.84
N THR A 177 -33.49 2.11 -35.46
CA THR A 177 -34.20 2.94 -34.48
C THR A 177 -33.94 4.44 -34.69
N ASP A 178 -34.91 5.23 -34.24
CA ASP A 178 -34.87 6.69 -34.10
C ASP A 178 -34.31 7.17 -32.74
N MET A 179 -33.99 6.26 -31.80
CA MET A 179 -33.40 6.63 -30.51
C MET A 179 -32.10 7.43 -30.69
N PRO A 180 -31.96 8.64 -30.08
CA PRO A 180 -30.89 9.58 -30.43
C PRO A 180 -29.46 9.05 -30.28
N ILE A 181 -29.14 8.34 -29.17
CA ILE A 181 -27.82 7.74 -28.95
C ILE A 181 -27.93 6.21 -28.93
N LYS A 182 -28.32 5.64 -30.08
CA LYS A 182 -28.48 4.19 -30.28
C LYS A 182 -27.21 3.33 -30.18
N ARG A 183 -26.00 3.90 -30.20
CA ARG A 183 -24.72 3.16 -30.06
C ARG A 183 -24.02 3.38 -28.71
N ALA A 184 -24.83 3.52 -27.67
CA ALA A 184 -24.46 3.59 -26.26
C ALA A 184 -25.27 2.54 -25.48
N TYR A 185 -24.70 1.89 -24.45
CA TYR A 185 -25.46 1.11 -23.44
C TYR A 185 -26.47 2.00 -22.70
N GLY A 186 -27.53 1.44 -22.14
CA GLY A 186 -28.53 2.25 -21.47
C GLY A 186 -29.56 1.50 -20.67
N ALA A 187 -30.19 2.26 -19.79
CA ALA A 187 -31.40 1.90 -19.08
C ALA A 187 -32.52 2.84 -19.56
N ILE A 188 -33.60 2.26 -20.05
CA ILE A 188 -34.73 2.96 -20.67
C ILE A 188 -35.97 2.69 -19.82
N GLU A 189 -36.63 3.74 -19.34
CA GLU A 189 -37.82 3.62 -18.49
C GLU A 189 -39.07 3.39 -19.34
N SER A 190 -39.61 2.17 -19.29
CA SER A 190 -40.78 1.74 -20.07
C SER A 190 -42.03 1.65 -19.20
N LYS A 191 -43.07 2.42 -19.56
CA LYS A 191 -44.35 2.46 -18.83
C LYS A 191 -45.13 1.13 -18.82
N THR A 192 -44.71 0.16 -19.64
CA THR A 192 -45.36 -1.15 -19.81
C THR A 192 -44.46 -2.34 -19.47
N HIS A 193 -43.14 -2.14 -19.37
CA HIS A 193 -42.15 -3.22 -19.17
C HIS A 193 -41.12 -2.94 -18.06
N GLY A 194 -41.24 -1.81 -17.34
CA GLY A 194 -40.29 -1.41 -16.30
C GLY A 194 -38.98 -0.91 -16.89
N ASN A 195 -37.85 -1.26 -16.27
CA ASN A 195 -36.54 -0.87 -16.79
C ASN A 195 -36.08 -1.80 -17.93
N VAL A 196 -35.79 -1.21 -19.09
CA VAL A 196 -35.34 -1.92 -20.29
C VAL A 196 -33.85 -1.67 -20.50
N LEU A 197 -33.06 -2.75 -20.48
CA LEU A 197 -31.67 -2.77 -20.88
C LEU A 197 -31.56 -2.58 -22.40
N TRP A 198 -30.74 -1.63 -22.82
CA TRP A 198 -30.26 -1.48 -24.19
C TRP A 198 -28.73 -1.58 -24.18
N ALA A 199 -28.13 -2.42 -25.02
CA ALA A 199 -26.69 -2.63 -25.01
C ALA A 199 -26.14 -2.85 -26.44
N PRO A 200 -25.34 -1.92 -27.00
CA PRO A 200 -24.70 -2.10 -28.30
C PRO A 200 -23.62 -3.18 -28.21
N LEU A 201 -23.68 -4.14 -29.13
CA LEU A 201 -22.72 -5.23 -29.27
C LEU A 201 -21.67 -4.88 -30.34
N ASP A 202 -20.70 -5.77 -30.53
CA ASP A 202 -19.83 -5.82 -31.69
C ASP A 202 -20.60 -6.06 -33.00
N HIS A 203 -19.91 -5.92 -34.13
CA HIS A 203 -20.45 -6.07 -35.50
C HIS A 203 -21.70 -5.23 -35.87
N GLY A 204 -22.10 -4.29 -35.02
CA GLY A 204 -23.26 -3.40 -35.24
C GLY A 204 -24.54 -3.84 -34.53
N ALA A 205 -24.58 -5.05 -33.98
CA ALA A 205 -25.75 -5.59 -33.28
C ALA A 205 -26.05 -4.86 -31.97
N THR A 206 -27.24 -5.09 -31.42
CA THR A 206 -27.74 -4.52 -30.17
C THR A 206 -28.53 -5.57 -29.41
N ARG A 207 -28.27 -5.69 -28.10
CA ARG A 207 -29.06 -6.45 -27.13
C ARG A 207 -30.12 -5.54 -26.50
N ILE A 208 -31.37 -5.97 -26.53
CA ILE A 208 -32.49 -5.39 -25.77
C ILE A 208 -32.88 -6.41 -24.69
N GLY A 209 -33.18 -5.99 -23.46
CA GLY A 209 -33.62 -6.89 -22.41
C GLY A 209 -34.57 -6.23 -21.41
N TYR A 210 -35.56 -6.98 -20.94
CA TYR A 210 -36.67 -6.46 -20.14
C TYR A 210 -37.22 -7.53 -19.20
N ALA A 211 -37.94 -7.11 -18.16
CA ALA A 211 -38.57 -8.03 -17.22
C ALA A 211 -39.74 -8.77 -17.88
N PHE A 212 -39.79 -10.09 -17.74
CA PHE A 212 -40.91 -10.93 -18.14
C PHE A 212 -41.87 -11.07 -16.95
N THR A 213 -42.69 -10.04 -16.75
CA THR A 213 -43.56 -9.90 -15.59
C THR A 213 -44.76 -10.88 -15.64
N PRO A 214 -45.47 -11.12 -14.52
CA PRO A 214 -46.68 -11.94 -14.51
C PRO A 214 -47.76 -11.46 -15.50
N GLU A 215 -47.85 -10.16 -15.75
CA GLU A 215 -48.79 -9.55 -16.70
C GLU A 215 -48.43 -9.90 -18.14
N ILE A 216 -47.13 -9.94 -18.48
CA ILE A 216 -46.66 -10.39 -19.80
C ILE A 216 -46.84 -11.90 -19.93
N ALA A 217 -46.54 -12.67 -18.89
CA ALA A 217 -46.80 -14.12 -18.87
C ALA A 217 -48.29 -14.45 -19.08
N ALA A 218 -49.19 -13.65 -18.53
CA ALA A 218 -50.64 -13.80 -18.72
C ALA A 218 -51.10 -13.51 -20.18
N LYS A 219 -50.38 -12.69 -20.95
CA LYS A 219 -50.62 -12.53 -22.40
C LYS A 219 -50.25 -13.79 -23.19
N TYR A 220 -49.27 -14.56 -22.71
CA TYR A 220 -48.64 -15.67 -23.46
C TYR A 220 -48.63 -16.98 -22.64
N PRO A 221 -49.80 -17.56 -22.32
CA PRO A 221 -49.90 -18.78 -21.51
C PRO A 221 -49.31 -20.04 -22.15
N GLY A 222 -48.99 -20.00 -23.46
CA GLY A 222 -48.24 -21.06 -24.16
C GLY A 222 -46.72 -20.99 -23.97
N GLY A 223 -46.20 -19.98 -23.27
CA GLY A 223 -44.77 -19.69 -23.15
C GLY A 223 -44.29 -18.60 -24.10
N VAL A 224 -42.99 -18.33 -24.07
CA VAL A 224 -42.32 -17.31 -24.89
C VAL A 224 -41.65 -17.99 -26.09
N THR A 225 -41.85 -17.41 -27.29
CA THR A 225 -41.11 -17.75 -28.51
C THR A 225 -40.25 -16.56 -28.94
N GLU A 226 -39.42 -16.72 -29.97
CA GLU A 226 -38.61 -15.61 -30.51
C GLU A 226 -39.48 -14.44 -30.99
N GLU A 227 -40.60 -14.73 -31.66
CA GLU A 227 -41.52 -13.72 -32.18
C GLU A 227 -42.20 -12.93 -31.05
N VAL A 228 -42.50 -13.59 -29.93
CA VAL A 228 -42.98 -12.93 -28.70
C VAL A 228 -41.86 -12.09 -28.07
N ALA A 229 -40.63 -12.61 -28.01
CA ALA A 229 -39.48 -11.91 -27.47
C ALA A 229 -39.16 -10.62 -28.26
N VAL A 230 -39.17 -10.69 -29.60
CA VAL A 230 -39.05 -9.54 -30.52
C VAL A 230 -40.20 -8.55 -30.32
N LYS A 231 -41.45 -9.03 -30.28
CA LYS A 231 -42.65 -8.17 -30.22
C LYS A 231 -42.68 -7.34 -28.94
N GLU A 232 -42.51 -7.97 -27.78
CA GLU A 232 -42.51 -7.25 -26.50
C GLU A 232 -41.22 -6.42 -26.35
N ALA A 233 -40.09 -6.80 -26.96
CA ALA A 233 -38.90 -5.93 -27.03
C ALA A 233 -39.19 -4.61 -27.78
N ILE A 234 -39.85 -4.68 -28.94
CA ILE A 234 -40.22 -3.48 -29.73
C ILE A 234 -41.18 -2.59 -28.95
N GLU A 235 -42.19 -3.16 -28.27
CA GLU A 235 -43.14 -2.37 -27.48
C GLU A 235 -42.56 -1.87 -26.14
N SER A 236 -41.56 -2.56 -25.59
CA SER A 236 -40.83 -2.08 -24.40
C SER A 236 -40.04 -0.79 -24.68
N MET A 237 -39.61 -0.57 -25.91
CA MET A 237 -38.80 0.57 -26.33
C MET A 237 -39.58 1.87 -26.59
N ARG A 238 -40.92 1.86 -26.44
CA ARG A 238 -41.76 3.06 -26.59
C ARG A 238 -41.30 4.19 -25.64
N PRO A 239 -41.23 5.45 -26.11
CA PRO A 239 -41.82 5.99 -27.34
C PRO A 239 -40.99 5.80 -28.61
N PHE A 240 -39.73 5.36 -28.51
CA PHE A 240 -38.88 5.15 -29.68
C PHE A 240 -39.44 4.07 -30.60
N ASN A 241 -39.18 4.19 -31.89
CA ASN A 241 -39.49 3.15 -32.86
C ASN A 241 -38.26 2.24 -33.01
N VAL A 242 -38.48 0.93 -32.91
CA VAL A 242 -37.45 -0.10 -33.07
C VAL A 242 -37.95 -1.15 -34.05
N LYS A 243 -37.08 -1.58 -34.95
CA LYS A 243 -37.31 -2.66 -35.90
C LYS A 243 -36.06 -3.53 -35.97
N PHE A 244 -36.19 -4.81 -35.65
CA PHE A 244 -35.16 -5.79 -35.96
C PHE A 244 -35.12 -6.02 -37.48
N THR A 245 -33.93 -5.92 -38.07
CA THR A 245 -33.67 -6.35 -39.46
C THR A 245 -33.08 -7.76 -39.49
N GLU A 246 -32.38 -8.14 -38.42
CA GLU A 246 -31.87 -9.48 -38.16
C GLU A 246 -32.04 -9.78 -36.66
N VAL A 247 -32.36 -11.02 -36.30
CA VAL A 247 -32.22 -11.53 -34.93
C VAL A 247 -31.04 -12.50 -34.92
N HIS A 248 -30.17 -12.38 -33.93
CA HIS A 248 -28.93 -13.17 -33.80
C HIS A 248 -29.00 -14.16 -32.65
N TRP A 249 -29.69 -13.81 -31.56
CA TRP A 249 -29.84 -14.66 -30.37
C TRP A 249 -30.96 -14.13 -29.46
N TRP A 250 -31.60 -14.98 -28.67
CA TRP A 250 -32.46 -14.54 -27.56
C TRP A 250 -32.49 -15.56 -26.42
N THR A 251 -32.93 -15.14 -25.23
CA THR A 251 -33.17 -16.06 -24.12
C THR A 251 -34.18 -15.52 -23.11
N LEU A 252 -34.87 -16.43 -22.42
CA LEU A 252 -35.61 -16.18 -21.18
C LEU A 252 -34.81 -16.80 -20.02
N TYR A 253 -34.43 -15.98 -19.03
CA TYR A 253 -33.65 -16.42 -17.87
C TYR A 253 -34.29 -15.96 -16.56
N THR A 254 -34.18 -16.79 -15.52
CA THR A 254 -34.63 -16.47 -14.16
C THR A 254 -33.43 -15.95 -13.36
N ILE A 255 -33.58 -14.79 -12.73
CA ILE A 255 -32.60 -14.23 -11.80
C ILE A 255 -32.76 -14.89 -10.42
N GLY A 256 -31.66 -15.01 -9.68
CA GLY A 256 -31.67 -15.44 -8.29
C GLY A 256 -30.39 -15.00 -7.60
N GLN A 257 -30.52 -14.19 -6.54
CA GLN A 257 -29.39 -13.71 -5.75
C GLN A 257 -28.98 -14.78 -4.74
N ARG A 258 -27.77 -15.32 -4.87
CA ARG A 258 -27.26 -16.42 -4.02
C ARG A 258 -25.79 -16.26 -3.72
N ILE A 259 -25.38 -16.83 -2.60
CA ILE A 259 -23.98 -16.88 -2.17
C ILE A 259 -23.69 -18.25 -1.57
N ALA A 260 -22.55 -18.84 -1.92
CA ALA A 260 -22.02 -20.00 -1.22
C ALA A 260 -21.73 -19.59 0.22
N LYS A 261 -22.04 -20.45 1.19
CA LYS A 261 -21.77 -20.18 2.60
C LYS A 261 -20.27 -20.01 2.86
N ASP A 262 -19.45 -20.78 2.14
CA ASP A 262 -18.00 -20.76 2.23
C ASP A 262 -17.41 -20.68 0.81
N PHE A 263 -16.47 -19.75 0.58
CA PHE A 263 -15.79 -19.58 -0.73
C PHE A 263 -14.62 -20.55 -0.90
N SER A 264 -14.19 -21.17 0.19
CA SER A 264 -13.23 -22.27 0.21
C SER A 264 -13.66 -23.29 1.26
N THR A 265 -13.33 -24.57 1.05
CA THR A 265 -13.52 -25.61 2.06
C THR A 265 -12.36 -26.60 2.07
N LYS A 266 -12.09 -27.16 3.25
CA LYS A 266 -10.98 -28.09 3.52
C LYS A 266 -9.60 -27.56 3.06
N ASP A 267 -9.43 -26.23 3.11
CA ASP A 267 -8.26 -25.44 2.66
C ASP A 267 -7.81 -25.65 1.21
N ARG A 268 -8.58 -26.39 0.40
CA ARG A 268 -8.10 -27.01 -0.86
C ARG A 268 -9.11 -26.99 -2.00
N ILE A 269 -10.39 -26.78 -1.71
CA ILE A 269 -11.45 -26.54 -2.70
C ILE A 269 -11.81 -25.07 -2.61
N PHE A 270 -11.86 -24.38 -3.76
CA PHE A 270 -12.19 -22.97 -3.89
C PHE A 270 -13.32 -22.79 -4.90
N LEU A 271 -14.14 -21.75 -4.75
CA LEU A 271 -15.23 -21.41 -5.66
C LEU A 271 -15.03 -19.97 -6.18
N CYS A 272 -15.12 -19.75 -7.49
CA CYS A 272 -15.01 -18.42 -8.12
C CYS A 272 -16.22 -18.13 -9.02
N GLY A 273 -16.61 -16.86 -9.14
CA GLY A 273 -17.71 -16.40 -10.00
C GLY A 273 -19.05 -17.09 -9.71
N ASP A 274 -19.83 -17.38 -10.76
CA ASP A 274 -21.14 -18.02 -10.73
C ASP A 274 -21.26 -19.32 -9.88
N ALA A 275 -20.14 -19.99 -9.56
CA ALA A 275 -20.15 -21.14 -8.65
C ALA A 275 -20.18 -20.75 -7.16
N ALA A 276 -19.54 -19.62 -6.82
CA ALA A 276 -19.51 -19.02 -5.48
C ALA A 276 -20.68 -18.06 -5.24
N HIS A 277 -21.15 -17.34 -6.25
CA HIS A 277 -22.17 -16.31 -6.10
C HIS A 277 -22.94 -16.03 -7.39
N THR A 278 -24.21 -15.65 -7.28
CA THR A 278 -25.02 -15.18 -8.40
C THR A 278 -25.80 -13.93 -7.99
N HIS A 279 -25.96 -12.98 -8.92
CA HIS A 279 -26.55 -11.65 -8.68
C HIS A 279 -27.58 -11.32 -9.77
N SER A 280 -28.29 -10.20 -9.65
CA SER A 280 -29.03 -9.66 -10.79
C SER A 280 -28.08 -9.25 -11.91
N SER A 281 -28.62 -9.21 -13.13
CA SER A 281 -27.82 -8.80 -14.30
C SER A 281 -27.82 -7.28 -14.53
N GLY A 282 -28.56 -6.49 -13.74
CA GLY A 282 -28.79 -5.06 -13.96
C GLY A 282 -27.51 -4.21 -13.89
N ALA A 283 -26.64 -4.50 -12.91
CA ALA A 283 -25.32 -3.88 -12.79
C ALA A 283 -24.22 -4.58 -13.61
N ALA A 284 -24.56 -5.64 -14.35
CA ALA A 284 -23.68 -6.46 -15.18
C ALA A 284 -22.39 -7.01 -14.50
N GLN A 285 -22.41 -7.15 -13.17
CA GLN A 285 -21.21 -7.41 -12.37
C GLN A 285 -20.66 -8.85 -12.38
N GLY A 286 -21.47 -9.88 -12.66
CA GLY A 286 -21.08 -11.28 -12.43
C GLY A 286 -19.75 -11.70 -13.08
N LEU A 287 -19.54 -11.31 -14.34
CA LEU A 287 -18.27 -11.54 -15.06
C LEU A 287 -17.07 -10.85 -14.39
N ASN A 288 -17.22 -9.56 -14.08
CA ASN A 288 -16.18 -8.74 -13.47
C ASN A 288 -15.79 -9.25 -12.08
N THR A 289 -16.80 -9.55 -11.26
CA THR A 289 -16.63 -10.09 -9.91
C THR A 289 -15.93 -11.45 -9.97
N GLY A 290 -16.32 -12.32 -10.92
CA GLY A 290 -15.64 -13.60 -11.15
C GLY A 290 -14.20 -13.46 -11.66
N ILE A 291 -13.88 -12.44 -12.46
CA ILE A 291 -12.49 -12.14 -12.85
C ILE A 291 -11.69 -11.63 -11.64
N HIS A 292 -12.28 -10.79 -10.78
CA HIS A 292 -11.61 -10.35 -9.55
C HIS A 292 -11.38 -11.52 -8.58
N ASP A 293 -12.27 -12.52 -8.54
CA ASP A 293 -12.04 -13.78 -7.83
C ASP A 293 -10.86 -14.55 -8.44
N SER A 294 -10.85 -14.72 -9.77
CA SER A 294 -9.77 -15.39 -10.52
C SER A 294 -8.40 -14.79 -10.23
N VAL A 295 -8.28 -13.47 -10.34
CA VAL A 295 -7.01 -12.75 -10.15
C VAL A 295 -6.57 -12.80 -8.68
N ASN A 296 -7.48 -12.70 -7.71
CA ASN A 296 -7.15 -12.79 -6.30
C ASN A 296 -6.77 -14.22 -5.85
N LEU A 297 -7.35 -15.27 -6.46
CA LEU A 297 -7.01 -16.66 -6.14
C LEU A 297 -5.71 -17.12 -6.81
N ALA A 298 -5.53 -16.83 -8.10
CA ALA A 298 -4.52 -17.50 -8.92
C ALA A 298 -3.10 -17.31 -8.38
N TRP A 299 -2.73 -16.10 -7.97
CA TRP A 299 -1.39 -15.85 -7.42
C TRP A 299 -1.20 -16.45 -6.02
N LYS A 300 -2.24 -16.46 -5.18
CA LYS A 300 -2.19 -17.03 -3.82
C LYS A 300 -2.00 -18.55 -3.89
N LEU A 301 -2.82 -19.20 -4.72
CA LEU A 301 -2.74 -20.63 -4.97
C LEU A 301 -1.37 -21.01 -5.57
N THR A 302 -0.87 -20.21 -6.51
CA THR A 302 0.47 -20.38 -7.09
C THR A 302 1.59 -20.23 -6.06
N SER A 303 1.52 -19.20 -5.20
CA SER A 303 2.53 -18.93 -4.18
C SER A 303 2.55 -20.03 -3.11
N GLU A 304 1.38 -20.56 -2.75
CA GLU A 304 1.24 -21.68 -1.83
C GLU A 304 1.81 -22.98 -2.44
N ILE A 305 1.55 -23.25 -3.72
CA ILE A 305 2.08 -24.43 -4.44
C ILE A 305 3.60 -24.38 -4.56
N HIS A 306 4.18 -23.20 -4.83
CA HIS A 306 5.63 -23.00 -4.84
C HIS A 306 6.27 -22.92 -3.44
N GLY A 307 5.48 -22.97 -2.36
CA GLY A 307 5.97 -22.86 -0.97
C GLY A 307 6.47 -21.47 -0.58
N PHE A 308 6.13 -20.43 -1.35
CA PHE A 308 6.54 -19.05 -1.15
C PHE A 308 5.76 -18.32 -0.04
N THR A 309 4.62 -18.86 0.37
CA THR A 309 3.70 -18.25 1.36
C THR A 309 3.35 -19.19 2.50
N ARG A 310 2.76 -18.63 3.56
CA ARG A 310 2.10 -19.41 4.62
C ARG A 310 0.62 -19.66 4.22
N PRO A 311 -0.01 -20.78 4.63
CA PRO A 311 -1.40 -21.10 4.28
C PRO A 311 -2.43 -19.99 4.59
N GLU A 312 -2.18 -19.20 5.62
CA GLU A 312 -2.96 -18.01 6.01
C GLU A 312 -3.15 -17.03 4.83
N VAL A 313 -2.15 -16.90 3.94
CA VAL A 313 -2.20 -16.08 2.73
C VAL A 313 -3.27 -16.58 1.78
N LEU A 314 -3.34 -17.89 1.52
CA LEU A 314 -4.37 -18.47 0.66
C LEU A 314 -5.75 -18.38 1.32
N GLN A 315 -5.86 -18.56 2.63
CA GLN A 315 -7.10 -18.39 3.38
C GLN A 315 -7.71 -16.98 3.24
N THR A 316 -6.88 -15.93 3.07
CA THR A 316 -7.40 -14.57 2.81
C THR A 316 -8.31 -14.49 1.57
N TYR A 317 -8.20 -15.41 0.60
CA TYR A 317 -9.08 -15.44 -0.57
C TYR A 317 -10.56 -15.41 -0.17
N ALA A 318 -10.96 -16.30 0.74
CA ALA A 318 -12.36 -16.43 1.13
C ALA A 318 -12.86 -15.18 1.85
N THR A 319 -12.06 -14.61 2.77
CA THR A 319 -12.44 -13.41 3.52
C THR A 319 -12.48 -12.16 2.65
N GLU A 320 -11.49 -11.97 1.77
CA GLU A 320 -11.42 -10.81 0.86
C GLU A 320 -12.56 -10.84 -0.17
N ARG A 321 -12.77 -11.99 -0.84
CA ARG A 321 -13.76 -12.09 -1.90
C ARG A 321 -15.19 -12.20 -1.38
N ARG A 322 -15.46 -12.92 -0.29
CA ARG A 322 -16.80 -12.96 0.32
C ARG A 322 -17.25 -11.56 0.73
N THR A 323 -16.42 -10.79 1.44
CA THR A 323 -16.78 -9.45 1.93
C THR A 323 -17.14 -8.50 0.78
N ALA A 324 -16.37 -8.53 -0.31
CA ALA A 324 -16.69 -7.76 -1.52
C ALA A 324 -18.01 -8.23 -2.17
N VAL A 325 -18.24 -9.53 -2.27
CA VAL A 325 -19.46 -10.10 -2.86
C VAL A 325 -20.71 -9.83 -2.02
N GLU A 326 -20.63 -9.87 -0.69
CA GLU A 326 -21.75 -9.51 0.20
C GLU A 326 -22.12 -8.03 0.06
N LYS A 327 -21.12 -7.14 -0.02
CA LYS A 327 -21.33 -5.71 -0.31
C LYS A 327 -22.01 -5.50 -1.67
N LEU A 328 -21.63 -6.28 -2.69
CA LEU A 328 -22.27 -6.26 -4.01
C LEU A 328 -23.74 -6.77 -3.97
N ILE A 329 -24.01 -7.88 -3.28
CA ILE A 329 -25.38 -8.41 -3.13
C ILE A 329 -26.29 -7.39 -2.45
N ASN A 330 -25.80 -6.67 -1.44
CA ASN A 330 -26.59 -5.67 -0.73
C ASN A 330 -26.95 -4.48 -1.64
N TYR A 331 -25.99 -3.94 -2.41
CA TYR A 331 -26.31 -2.92 -3.43
C TYR A 331 -27.27 -3.44 -4.50
N ASP A 332 -27.08 -4.67 -4.99
CA ASP A 332 -27.95 -5.29 -6.01
C ASP A 332 -29.38 -5.53 -5.49
N LYS A 333 -29.54 -5.85 -4.20
CA LYS A 333 -30.85 -5.90 -3.50
C LYS A 333 -31.51 -4.54 -3.42
N ASP A 334 -30.80 -3.51 -2.97
CA ASP A 334 -31.36 -2.17 -2.83
C ASP A 334 -31.73 -1.56 -4.20
N ILE A 335 -30.88 -1.76 -5.21
CA ILE A 335 -31.14 -1.37 -6.61
C ILE A 335 -32.39 -2.08 -7.14
N SER A 336 -32.52 -3.39 -6.94
CA SER A 336 -33.67 -4.20 -7.42
C SER A 336 -34.98 -3.80 -6.74
N LEU A 337 -34.96 -3.50 -5.44
CA LEU A 337 -36.13 -2.98 -4.73
C LEU A 337 -36.57 -1.62 -5.30
N LEU A 338 -35.65 -0.66 -5.41
CA LEU A 338 -35.96 0.69 -5.89
C LEU A 338 -36.42 0.68 -7.36
N MET A 339 -35.81 -0.14 -8.22
CA MET A 339 -36.25 -0.38 -9.61
C MET A 339 -37.64 -1.03 -9.73
N THR A 340 -38.19 -1.61 -8.65
CA THR A 340 -39.55 -2.14 -8.60
C THR A 340 -40.49 -1.30 -7.72
N HIS A 341 -40.15 -0.01 -7.51
CA HIS A 341 -40.86 0.95 -6.64
C HIS A 341 -41.07 0.47 -5.19
N LYS A 342 -40.13 -0.33 -4.67
CA LYS A 342 -40.10 -0.80 -3.27
C LYS A 342 -38.95 -0.14 -2.52
N TRP A 343 -39.13 0.06 -1.23
CA TRP A 343 -38.13 0.69 -0.37
C TRP A 343 -37.24 -0.36 0.34
N PRO A 344 -35.90 -0.17 0.38
CA PRO A 344 -35.01 -0.95 1.23
C PRO A 344 -35.44 -0.96 2.71
N SER A 345 -35.18 -2.06 3.41
CA SER A 345 -35.57 -2.23 4.82
C SER A 345 -34.91 -1.23 5.77
N TRP A 346 -33.72 -0.77 5.43
CA TRP A 346 -32.97 0.26 6.18
C TRP A 346 -33.43 1.69 5.88
N TYR A 347 -34.25 1.93 4.86
CA TYR A 347 -34.62 3.29 4.45
C TYR A 347 -35.66 3.91 5.38
N THR A 348 -35.24 4.89 6.18
CA THR A 348 -36.07 5.62 7.16
C THR A 348 -36.52 7.01 6.69
N GLY A 349 -36.21 7.40 5.44
CA GLY A 349 -36.59 8.70 4.88
C GLY A 349 -38.06 8.76 4.41
N ASP A 350 -38.41 9.85 3.72
CA ASP A 350 -39.74 10.02 3.15
C ASP A 350 -39.99 8.98 2.04
N ARG A 351 -40.98 8.12 2.27
CA ARG A 351 -41.38 7.03 1.36
C ARG A 351 -42.40 7.47 0.30
N THR A 352 -42.76 8.76 0.26
CA THR A 352 -43.58 9.40 -0.78
C THR A 352 -42.76 10.13 -1.84
N ALA A 353 -41.45 10.30 -1.61
CA ALA A 353 -40.50 10.80 -2.61
C ALA A 353 -40.29 9.81 -3.77
N ASP A 354 -39.78 10.28 -4.92
CA ASP A 354 -39.43 9.41 -6.06
C ASP A 354 -38.27 8.46 -5.66
N PRO A 355 -38.49 7.12 -5.63
CA PRO A 355 -37.45 6.14 -5.29
C PRO A 355 -36.21 6.24 -6.19
N TYR A 356 -36.36 6.76 -7.42
CA TYR A 356 -35.25 6.95 -8.34
C TYR A 356 -34.23 8.00 -7.88
N LEU A 357 -34.59 8.92 -6.99
CA LEU A 357 -33.63 9.86 -6.38
C LEU A 357 -32.67 9.14 -5.44
N VAL A 358 -33.18 8.22 -4.61
CA VAL A 358 -32.37 7.39 -3.72
C VAL A 358 -31.59 6.34 -4.52
N LEU A 359 -32.16 5.80 -5.59
CA LEU A 359 -31.44 4.94 -6.53
C LEU A 359 -30.26 5.67 -7.19
N GLY A 360 -30.43 6.95 -7.57
CA GLY A 360 -29.35 7.79 -8.09
C GLY A 360 -28.20 7.97 -7.09
N GLN A 361 -28.53 8.27 -5.83
CA GLN A 361 -27.55 8.38 -4.74
C GLN A 361 -26.81 7.05 -4.48
N ILE A 362 -27.51 5.91 -4.53
CA ILE A 362 -26.89 4.59 -4.41
C ILE A 362 -25.99 4.28 -5.61
N PHE A 363 -26.39 4.63 -6.83
CA PHE A 363 -25.53 4.47 -8.01
C PHE A 363 -24.28 5.35 -7.95
N GLU A 364 -24.38 6.59 -7.43
CA GLU A 364 -23.23 7.49 -7.24
C GLU A 364 -22.26 6.95 -6.17
N GLN A 365 -22.77 6.58 -5.00
CA GLN A 365 -21.98 5.96 -3.92
C GLN A 365 -21.33 4.64 -4.35
N ALA A 366 -22.05 3.82 -5.13
CA ALA A 366 -21.55 2.56 -5.66
C ALA A 366 -20.72 2.73 -6.94
N ALA A 367 -20.56 3.91 -7.54
CA ALA A 367 -19.94 4.07 -8.86
C ALA A 367 -18.47 3.57 -8.90
N SER A 368 -17.69 3.92 -7.88
CA SER A 368 -16.30 3.45 -7.73
C SER A 368 -16.24 1.93 -7.50
N PHE A 369 -17.17 1.40 -6.72
CA PHE A 369 -17.26 -0.04 -6.43
C PHE A 369 -17.72 -0.86 -7.66
N ASN A 370 -18.70 -0.36 -8.42
CA ASN A 370 -19.24 -0.97 -9.64
C ASN A 370 -18.25 -0.91 -10.82
N THR A 371 -17.37 0.09 -10.87
CA THR A 371 -16.23 0.09 -11.82
C THR A 371 -15.09 -0.83 -11.37
N GLY A 372 -15.21 -1.43 -10.19
CA GLY A 372 -14.24 -2.31 -9.54
C GLY A 372 -13.05 -1.58 -8.92
N LEU A 373 -12.94 -0.25 -9.08
CA LEU A 373 -11.81 0.57 -8.65
C LEU A 373 -11.82 0.81 -7.13
N GLY A 374 -13.02 0.98 -6.56
CA GLY A 374 -13.27 1.15 -5.13
C GLY A 374 -13.46 -0.16 -4.35
N ILE A 375 -12.81 -1.24 -4.81
CA ILE A 375 -12.73 -2.50 -4.05
C ILE A 375 -11.46 -2.45 -3.19
N ASN A 376 -11.68 -2.35 -1.88
CA ASN A 376 -10.64 -2.48 -0.86
C ASN A 376 -10.87 -3.71 0.02
N TYR A 377 -9.82 -4.17 0.69
CA TYR A 377 -9.87 -5.28 1.63
C TYR A 377 -9.40 -4.85 3.03
N PRO A 378 -9.99 -5.38 4.11
CA PRO A 378 -9.58 -5.05 5.48
C PRO A 378 -8.21 -5.63 5.83
N ALA A 379 -7.69 -5.21 6.99
CA ALA A 379 -6.44 -5.70 7.56
C ALA A 379 -6.41 -7.24 7.68
N ASN A 380 -5.33 -7.85 7.20
CA ASN A 380 -5.06 -9.29 7.25
C ASN A 380 -3.55 -9.54 7.07
N VAL A 381 -3.11 -10.80 6.94
CA VAL A 381 -1.69 -11.15 6.79
C VAL A 381 -1.00 -10.54 5.55
N LEU A 382 -1.78 -10.14 4.53
CA LEU A 382 -1.30 -9.44 3.33
C LEU A 382 -1.47 -7.91 3.42
N ASN A 383 -2.53 -7.44 4.07
CA ASN A 383 -2.90 -6.03 4.18
C ASN A 383 -2.50 -5.53 5.57
N GLN A 384 -1.21 -5.20 5.74
CA GLN A 384 -0.64 -4.87 7.05
C GLN A 384 -0.52 -3.36 7.23
N PHE A 385 -1.03 -2.85 8.35
CA PHE A 385 -1.03 -1.44 8.72
C PHE A 385 0.04 -1.23 9.81
N PRO A 386 1.30 -0.91 9.47
CA PRO A 386 2.32 -0.61 10.46
C PRO A 386 1.96 0.65 11.25
N ALA A 387 2.35 0.69 12.53
CA ALA A 387 2.17 1.89 13.35
C ALA A 387 3.03 3.04 12.80
N ALA A 388 2.50 4.27 12.88
CA ALA A 388 3.18 5.50 12.49
C ALA A 388 3.62 5.64 11.02
N THR A 389 2.79 5.20 10.05
CA THR A 389 2.99 5.55 8.62
C THR A 389 1.86 6.42 8.05
N SER A 390 2.18 7.66 7.67
CA SER A 390 1.29 8.62 7.00
C SER A 390 1.13 8.36 5.48
N LEU A 391 0.93 7.11 5.09
CA LEU A 391 0.70 6.75 3.68
C LEU A 391 -0.61 7.36 3.18
N LYS A 392 -0.60 7.95 1.98
CA LYS A 392 -1.82 8.45 1.32
C LYS A 392 -2.68 7.35 0.68
N ILE A 393 -2.22 6.10 0.71
CA ILE A 393 -2.95 4.91 0.29
C ILE A 393 -2.91 3.84 1.39
N GLU A 394 -4.09 3.36 1.78
CA GLU A 394 -4.24 2.28 2.75
C GLU A 394 -3.94 0.90 2.13
N PRO A 395 -3.25 0.00 2.84
CA PRO A 395 -3.20 -1.42 2.55
C PRO A 395 -4.56 -2.04 2.18
N GLY A 396 -4.55 -3.00 1.27
CA GLY A 396 -5.76 -3.63 0.73
C GLY A 396 -6.46 -2.84 -0.39
N ASN A 397 -6.01 -1.63 -0.74
CA ASN A 397 -6.48 -0.88 -1.91
C ASN A 397 -5.65 -1.18 -3.17
N ARG A 398 -6.20 -0.88 -4.36
CA ARG A 398 -5.48 -0.90 -5.63
C ARG A 398 -4.30 0.09 -5.62
N ALA A 399 -3.13 -0.37 -6.08
CA ALA A 399 -1.97 0.50 -6.31
C ALA A 399 -2.29 1.61 -7.33
N ILE A 400 -1.87 2.85 -7.04
CA ILE A 400 -2.16 4.05 -7.82
C ILE A 400 -1.37 4.04 -9.13
N ASP A 401 -2.04 4.33 -10.27
CA ASP A 401 -1.36 4.55 -11.55
C ASP A 401 -0.76 5.96 -11.63
N VAL A 402 0.48 6.03 -12.12
CA VAL A 402 1.29 7.25 -12.25
C VAL A 402 2.23 7.13 -13.45
N ASP A 403 2.48 8.26 -14.12
CA ASP A 403 3.36 8.35 -15.29
C ASP A 403 4.83 8.54 -14.86
N LEU A 404 5.55 7.42 -14.78
CA LEU A 404 7.00 7.39 -14.56
C LEU A 404 7.76 7.58 -15.88
N THR A 405 9.04 7.92 -15.80
CA THR A 405 9.91 8.15 -16.96
C THR A 405 10.91 7.00 -17.14
N LEU A 406 11.01 6.45 -18.36
CA LEU A 406 12.03 5.46 -18.73
C LEU A 406 13.43 6.09 -18.81
N PRO A 407 14.49 5.43 -18.28
CA PRO A 407 15.85 5.92 -18.37
C PRO A 407 16.36 5.98 -19.83
N GLY A 408 17.26 6.92 -20.10
CA GLY A 408 17.90 7.12 -21.41
C GLY A 408 17.00 7.74 -22.48
N ILE A 409 15.85 7.12 -22.78
CA ILE A 409 14.92 7.60 -23.83
C ILE A 409 13.89 8.61 -23.33
N ASN A 410 13.80 8.84 -22.01
CA ASN A 410 12.92 9.80 -21.34
C ASN A 410 11.43 9.73 -21.74
N ARG A 411 10.97 8.55 -22.19
CA ARG A 411 9.56 8.30 -22.54
C ARG A 411 8.77 8.03 -21.26
N LYS A 412 7.61 8.69 -21.10
CA LYS A 412 6.65 8.33 -20.05
C LYS A 412 6.12 6.89 -20.22
N VAL A 413 5.79 6.26 -19.10
CA VAL A 413 5.27 4.88 -18.99
C VAL A 413 4.41 4.79 -17.72
N ARG A 414 3.29 4.08 -17.78
CA ARG A 414 2.39 3.95 -16.61
C ARG A 414 2.93 2.94 -15.60
N PHE A 415 2.72 3.19 -14.32
CA PHE A 415 3.12 2.27 -13.25
C PHE A 415 2.54 0.86 -13.42
N ASN A 416 1.28 0.70 -13.86
CA ASN A 416 0.72 -0.64 -14.12
C ASN A 416 1.37 -1.39 -15.30
N GLU A 417 1.93 -0.68 -16.29
CA GLU A 417 2.64 -1.28 -17.42
C GLU A 417 4.02 -1.84 -17.01
N ILE A 418 4.54 -1.37 -15.87
CA ILE A 418 5.75 -1.86 -15.20
C ILE A 418 5.37 -2.96 -14.21
N ALA A 419 4.50 -2.65 -13.25
CA ALA A 419 4.01 -3.52 -12.18
C ALA A 419 2.95 -4.53 -12.68
N ARG A 420 3.33 -5.31 -13.70
CA ARG A 420 2.50 -6.39 -14.27
C ARG A 420 2.30 -7.52 -13.27
N ASN A 421 1.22 -8.27 -13.43
CA ASN A 421 1.01 -9.50 -12.67
C ASN A 421 1.92 -10.61 -13.23
N LEU A 422 2.99 -10.88 -12.48
CA LEU A 422 3.98 -11.93 -12.77
C LEU A 422 3.89 -13.09 -11.77
N GLY A 423 2.82 -13.16 -10.96
CA GLY A 423 2.74 -14.07 -9.81
C GLY A 423 3.70 -13.72 -8.67
N LYS A 424 4.32 -12.53 -8.72
CA LYS A 424 5.36 -12.06 -7.79
C LYS A 424 4.93 -10.78 -7.09
N PHE A 425 5.36 -10.62 -5.84
CA PHE A 425 5.29 -9.36 -5.11
C PHE A 425 6.29 -8.37 -5.70
N TRP A 426 5.86 -7.13 -5.92
CA TRP A 426 6.76 -6.05 -6.29
C TRP A 426 7.26 -5.34 -5.04
N ILE A 427 8.58 -5.34 -4.85
CA ILE A 427 9.27 -4.59 -3.80
C ILE A 427 9.68 -3.26 -4.41
N VAL A 428 8.85 -2.23 -4.19
CA VAL A 428 9.00 -0.92 -4.83
C VAL A 428 9.75 0.00 -3.89
N LEU A 429 11.04 0.17 -4.15
CA LEU A 429 11.92 1.10 -3.45
C LEU A 429 11.75 2.49 -4.04
N PHE A 430 11.08 3.37 -3.30
CA PHE A 430 11.05 4.81 -3.55
C PHE A 430 12.37 5.39 -3.00
N ALA A 431 13.34 5.55 -3.90
CA ALA A 431 14.68 6.02 -3.58
C ALA A 431 14.74 7.54 -3.37
N GLY A 432 13.68 8.30 -3.70
CA GLY A 432 13.61 9.74 -3.46
C GLY A 432 14.68 10.53 -4.20
N LYS A 433 15.22 11.56 -3.53
CA LYS A 433 16.37 12.35 -3.93
C LYS A 433 17.62 11.68 -3.38
N ILE A 434 18.49 11.21 -4.27
CA ILE A 434 19.67 10.40 -3.95
C ILE A 434 20.66 11.20 -3.10
N GLY A 435 20.71 12.53 -3.27
CA GLY A 435 21.50 13.41 -2.40
C GLY A 435 21.18 13.27 -0.90
N SER A 436 19.93 12.96 -0.55
CA SER A 436 19.49 12.77 0.85
C SER A 436 19.46 11.29 1.25
N THR A 437 19.06 10.38 0.35
CA THR A 437 18.80 8.97 0.71
C THR A 437 20.00 8.03 0.55
N LYS A 438 21.11 8.46 -0.05
CA LYS A 438 22.26 7.60 -0.40
C LYS A 438 22.86 6.80 0.76
N SER A 439 22.93 7.37 1.97
CA SER A 439 23.38 6.69 3.18
C SER A 439 22.49 5.47 3.50
N SER A 440 21.18 5.69 3.56
CA SER A 440 20.15 4.67 3.76
C SER A 440 20.12 3.63 2.64
N LEU A 441 20.32 4.03 1.38
CA LEU A 441 20.41 3.11 0.24
C LEU A 441 21.65 2.20 0.31
N LEU A 442 22.80 2.71 0.79
CA LEU A 442 23.99 1.90 1.04
C LEU A 442 23.80 0.93 2.22
N ALA A 443 23.13 1.37 3.30
CA ALA A 443 22.78 0.50 4.42
C ALA A 443 21.85 -0.64 3.98
N LEU A 444 20.81 -0.34 3.19
CA LEU A 444 19.92 -1.35 2.60
C LEU A 444 20.69 -2.30 1.68
N ARG A 445 21.64 -1.81 0.87
CA ARG A 445 22.48 -2.64 -0.01
C ARG A 445 23.38 -3.59 0.78
N THR A 446 23.93 -3.13 1.91
CA THR A 446 24.75 -3.97 2.81
C THR A 446 23.90 -5.06 3.45
N TYR A 447 22.75 -4.69 4.02
CA TYR A 447 21.80 -5.63 4.61
C TYR A 447 21.34 -6.69 3.60
N LEU A 448 21.01 -6.30 2.36
CA LEU A 448 20.59 -7.24 1.31
C LEU A 448 21.75 -8.09 0.76
N ALA A 449 23.00 -7.68 0.90
CA ALA A 449 24.16 -8.53 0.57
C ALA A 449 24.42 -9.59 1.65
N GLU A 450 24.11 -9.28 2.92
CA GLU A 450 24.13 -10.24 4.03
C GLU A 450 22.91 -11.19 4.01
N ASN A 451 21.80 -10.74 3.42
CA ASN A 451 20.51 -11.44 3.35
C ASN A 451 20.06 -11.63 1.89
N ASP A 452 20.94 -12.10 1.00
CA ASP A 452 20.67 -12.22 -0.44
C ASP A 452 19.49 -13.14 -0.78
N GLU A 453 19.13 -14.07 0.11
CA GLU A 453 17.91 -14.87 0.02
C GLU A 453 16.61 -14.03 -0.05
N LEU A 454 16.62 -12.82 0.51
CA LEU A 454 15.52 -11.85 0.42
C LEU A 454 15.56 -11.03 -0.88
N TYR A 455 16.75 -10.68 -1.36
CA TYR A 455 16.91 -9.90 -2.60
C TYR A 455 16.63 -10.74 -3.84
N SER A 456 17.13 -11.98 -3.86
CA SER A 456 17.00 -12.96 -4.94
C SER A 456 15.71 -13.79 -4.90
N HIS A 457 14.86 -13.61 -3.88
CA HIS A 457 13.72 -14.50 -3.62
C HIS A 457 12.79 -14.66 -4.84
N GLN A 458 12.47 -15.90 -5.20
CA GLN A 458 11.72 -16.17 -6.43
C GLN A 458 10.31 -15.57 -6.43
N ALA A 459 9.68 -15.41 -5.27
CA ALA A 459 8.36 -14.75 -5.15
C ALA A 459 8.39 -13.22 -5.30
N MET A 460 9.57 -12.60 -5.39
CA MET A 460 9.75 -11.16 -5.38
C MET A 460 10.30 -10.65 -6.72
N LYS A 461 10.00 -9.38 -7.03
CA LYS A 461 10.73 -8.59 -8.02
C LYS A 461 10.93 -7.17 -7.49
N TRP A 462 12.17 -6.70 -7.55
CA TRP A 462 12.54 -5.34 -7.12
C TRP A 462 12.31 -4.32 -8.23
N LEU A 463 11.96 -3.10 -7.82
CA LEU A 463 11.69 -1.94 -8.66
C LEU A 463 12.17 -0.68 -7.93
N THR A 464 13.00 0.13 -8.56
CA THR A 464 13.47 1.42 -8.01
C THR A 464 12.75 2.59 -8.69
N ILE A 465 12.21 3.51 -7.90
CA ILE A 465 11.65 4.80 -8.35
C ILE A 465 12.48 5.92 -7.73
N SER A 466 13.11 6.77 -8.55
CA SER A 466 13.98 7.88 -8.11
C SER A 466 13.40 9.22 -8.56
N CYS A 467 13.43 10.25 -7.73
CA CYS A 467 13.11 11.62 -8.16
C CYS A 467 14.22 12.20 -9.04
N ASP A 468 15.48 11.91 -8.70
CA ASP A 468 16.61 12.28 -9.54
C ASP A 468 16.64 11.41 -10.81
N ALA A 469 17.06 12.00 -11.93
CA ALA A 469 17.09 11.37 -13.24
C ALA A 469 18.41 11.67 -13.97
N GLY A 470 18.97 10.64 -14.60
CA GLY A 470 20.20 10.73 -15.39
C GLY A 470 20.25 9.75 -16.55
N CYS A 471 21.31 9.84 -17.35
CA CYS A 471 21.53 8.99 -18.53
C CYS A 471 21.55 7.50 -18.19
N SER A 472 22.05 7.14 -17.00
CA SER A 472 22.07 5.78 -16.47
C SER A 472 21.56 5.72 -15.03
N PRO A 473 20.76 4.71 -14.64
CA PRO A 473 20.41 4.45 -13.24
C PRO A 473 21.64 4.26 -12.34
N TYR A 474 22.72 3.66 -12.86
CA TYR A 474 23.96 3.43 -12.10
C TYR A 474 24.67 4.74 -11.75
N GLU A 475 24.64 5.73 -12.65
CA GLU A 475 25.18 7.07 -12.43
C GLU A 475 24.28 7.85 -11.47
N THR A 476 22.97 7.79 -11.69
CA THR A 476 21.94 8.51 -10.91
C THR A 476 21.94 8.08 -9.44
N LEU A 477 22.01 6.77 -9.17
CA LEU A 477 22.06 6.22 -7.81
C LEU A 477 23.48 6.23 -7.21
N GLY A 478 24.52 6.42 -8.03
CA GLY A 478 25.93 6.24 -7.64
C GLY A 478 26.30 4.81 -7.23
N MET A 479 25.44 3.83 -7.53
CA MET A 479 25.54 2.41 -7.17
C MET A 479 24.68 1.56 -8.13
N PRO A 480 24.81 0.22 -8.14
CA PRO A 480 23.85 -0.64 -8.86
C PRO A 480 22.42 -0.41 -8.36
N PRO A 481 21.40 -0.49 -9.23
CA PRO A 481 20.00 -0.32 -8.83
C PRO A 481 19.45 -1.52 -8.04
N PHE A 482 18.25 -1.36 -7.49
CA PHE A 482 17.49 -2.43 -6.85
C PHE A 482 16.38 -2.86 -7.83
N GLY A 483 16.71 -3.83 -8.69
CA GLY A 483 15.89 -4.21 -9.84
C GLY A 483 15.88 -3.15 -10.96
N ASP A 484 14.80 -3.13 -11.75
CA ASP A 484 14.61 -2.15 -12.82
C ASP A 484 14.41 -0.74 -12.23
N THR A 485 14.84 0.33 -12.93
CA THR A 485 14.76 1.72 -12.42
C THR A 485 14.01 2.66 -13.36
N TYR A 486 13.17 3.51 -12.78
CA TYR A 486 12.35 4.51 -13.45
C TYR A 486 12.39 5.83 -12.66
N TYR A 487 12.15 6.95 -13.35
CA TYR A 487 12.26 8.27 -12.74
C TYR A 487 10.90 8.94 -12.52
N ASP A 488 10.67 9.42 -11.30
CA ASP A 488 9.55 10.25 -10.85
C ASP A 488 10.00 11.72 -10.75
N ILE A 489 10.43 12.26 -11.91
CA ILE A 489 11.04 13.59 -12.05
C ILE A 489 10.13 14.70 -11.48
N ASP A 490 8.82 14.50 -11.60
CA ASP A 490 7.78 15.45 -11.18
C ASP A 490 7.37 15.26 -9.70
N GLY A 491 7.95 14.28 -8.98
CA GLY A 491 7.62 13.92 -7.60
C GLY A 491 6.20 13.36 -7.38
N LEU A 492 5.48 13.05 -8.46
CA LEU A 492 4.06 12.73 -8.45
C LEU A 492 3.77 11.32 -7.90
N ALA A 493 4.68 10.36 -8.10
CA ALA A 493 4.55 9.05 -7.48
C ALA A 493 4.80 9.14 -5.97
N HIS A 494 5.89 9.80 -5.56
CA HIS A 494 6.20 10.02 -4.14
C HIS A 494 5.05 10.74 -3.42
N ASP A 495 4.54 11.85 -3.98
CA ASP A 495 3.40 12.56 -3.40
C ASP A 495 2.13 11.69 -3.31
N LYS A 496 1.72 10.99 -4.38
CA LYS A 496 0.48 10.21 -4.37
C LYS A 496 0.52 9.01 -3.42
N TYR A 497 1.68 8.39 -3.20
CA TYR A 497 1.82 7.31 -2.22
C TYR A 497 2.03 7.83 -0.79
N GLY A 498 2.39 9.11 -0.62
CA GLY A 498 2.65 9.73 0.70
C GLY A 498 4.05 9.45 1.23
N ILE A 499 5.05 9.37 0.33
CA ILE A 499 6.44 9.07 0.64
C ILE A 499 7.27 10.34 0.46
N ASP A 500 8.03 10.74 1.47
CA ASP A 500 8.87 11.94 1.41
C ASP A 500 10.10 11.69 0.50
N PRO A 501 10.34 12.49 -0.56
CA PRO A 501 11.52 12.35 -1.40
C PRO A 501 12.87 12.51 -0.68
N SER A 502 12.94 13.15 0.49
CA SER A 502 14.18 13.27 1.27
C SER A 502 14.53 12.02 2.07
N VAL A 503 13.53 11.21 2.45
CA VAL A 503 13.70 9.99 3.26
C VAL A 503 13.61 8.72 2.40
N GLY A 504 12.79 8.74 1.36
CA GLY A 504 12.43 7.55 0.58
C GLY A 504 11.51 6.59 1.35
N GLY A 505 11.35 5.38 0.84
CA GLY A 505 10.55 4.34 1.48
C GLY A 505 10.45 3.06 0.65
N ILE A 506 9.84 2.03 1.22
CA ILE A 506 9.59 0.74 0.54
C ILE A 506 8.08 0.46 0.55
N MET A 507 7.53 0.17 -0.62
CA MET A 507 6.12 -0.18 -0.82
C MET A 507 6.03 -1.61 -1.38
N ILE A 508 5.19 -2.45 -0.78
CA ILE A 508 4.98 -3.84 -1.16
C ILE A 508 3.67 -3.95 -1.93
N ILE A 509 3.74 -4.20 -3.24
CA ILE A 509 2.56 -4.44 -4.07
C ILE A 509 2.37 -5.95 -4.28
N ARG A 510 1.18 -6.45 -3.95
CA ARG A 510 0.75 -7.83 -4.16
C ARG A 510 0.68 -8.17 -5.66
N PRO A 511 0.78 -9.45 -6.06
CA PRO A 511 0.68 -9.83 -7.48
C PRO A 511 -0.66 -9.43 -8.14
N ASP A 512 -1.76 -9.31 -7.37
CA ASP A 512 -3.06 -8.80 -7.85
C ASP A 512 -3.16 -7.26 -8.00
N GLY A 513 -2.04 -6.54 -7.86
CA GLY A 513 -1.95 -5.09 -8.06
C GLY A 513 -2.52 -4.26 -6.92
N LEU A 514 -2.61 -4.83 -5.72
CA LEU A 514 -3.05 -4.16 -4.49
C LEU A 514 -1.84 -3.83 -3.60
N VAL A 515 -1.90 -2.74 -2.84
CA VAL A 515 -0.94 -2.43 -1.78
C VAL A 515 -1.10 -3.46 -0.66
N GLY A 516 -0.01 -4.13 -0.29
CA GLY A 516 0.03 -5.02 0.88
C GLY A 516 0.48 -4.29 2.15
N THR A 517 1.58 -3.54 2.06
CA THR A 517 2.09 -2.69 3.15
C THR A 517 3.11 -1.68 2.60
N GLY A 518 3.49 -0.68 3.38
CA GLY A 518 4.56 0.24 3.06
C GLY A 518 5.26 0.79 4.30
N PHE A 519 6.53 1.13 4.17
CA PHE A 519 7.41 1.59 5.25
C PHE A 519 8.02 2.95 4.89
N LEU A 520 7.76 3.96 5.73
CA LEU A 520 8.14 5.36 5.51
C LEU A 520 9.46 5.80 6.18
N LYS A 521 10.11 4.90 6.90
CA LYS A 521 11.46 5.13 7.44
C LYS A 521 12.33 3.97 6.98
N MET A 522 13.31 4.27 6.12
CA MET A 522 14.46 3.39 5.94
C MET A 522 15.10 3.18 7.33
N PRO A 523 15.56 1.98 7.69
CA PRO A 523 16.12 1.76 9.02
C PRO A 523 17.32 2.67 9.23
N ALA A 524 17.32 3.43 10.34
CA ALA A 524 18.43 4.28 10.71
C ALA A 524 19.73 3.45 10.78
N PRO A 525 20.88 4.02 10.40
CA PRO A 525 22.15 3.29 10.47
C PRO A 525 22.40 2.80 11.91
N ARG A 526 22.74 1.52 12.06
CA ARG A 526 23.07 0.96 13.38
C ARG A 526 24.47 1.37 13.82
N PRO A 527 24.74 1.50 15.13
CA PRO A 527 26.08 1.74 15.61
C PRO A 527 26.96 0.50 15.42
N GLU A 528 28.27 0.72 15.32
CA GLU A 528 29.25 -0.37 15.24
C GLU A 528 29.86 -0.68 16.61
N ILE A 529 30.31 -1.92 16.82
CA ILE A 529 31.20 -2.25 17.93
C ILE A 529 32.64 -2.18 17.43
N ILE A 530 33.39 -1.19 17.91
CA ILE A 530 34.79 -0.93 17.54
C ILE A 530 35.65 -1.09 18.80
N ASP A 531 36.61 -2.02 18.76
CA ASP A 531 37.47 -2.38 19.89
C ASP A 531 36.74 -2.66 21.23
N GLY A 532 35.50 -3.16 21.13
CA GLY A 532 34.61 -3.47 22.27
C GLY A 532 33.74 -2.30 22.73
N VAL A 533 33.84 -1.12 22.11
CA VAL A 533 33.04 0.08 22.40
C VAL A 533 31.91 0.21 21.38
N LYS A 534 30.69 0.52 21.84
CA LYS A 534 29.57 0.92 20.96
C LYS A 534 29.88 2.32 20.43
N THR A 535 29.96 2.48 19.11
CA THR A 535 30.36 3.73 18.44
C THR A 535 29.30 4.19 17.45
N PHE A 536 28.90 5.44 17.59
CA PHE A 536 27.88 6.10 16.77
C PHE A 536 28.50 6.76 15.52
N ILE A 537 27.64 7.18 14.58
CA ILE A 537 28.01 8.22 13.62
C ILE A 537 28.13 9.55 14.42
N PRO A 538 29.20 10.35 14.28
CA PRO A 538 29.29 11.65 14.93
C PRO A 538 28.21 12.61 14.42
N LEU A 539 27.62 13.40 15.32
CA LEU A 539 26.67 14.46 14.94
C LEU A 539 27.40 15.64 14.28
N GLU A 540 26.71 16.32 13.37
CA GLU A 540 27.07 17.65 12.90
C GLU A 540 26.60 18.69 13.92
N ASN A 541 27.43 19.69 14.24
CA ASN A 541 27.04 20.77 15.15
C ASN A 541 26.28 21.85 14.36
N ASN A 542 25.03 21.55 14.03
CA ASN A 542 24.15 22.30 13.15
C ASN A 542 22.77 22.44 13.82
N PRO A 543 22.15 23.64 13.88
CA PRO A 543 20.81 23.84 14.43
C PRO A 543 19.76 22.83 13.93
N ASP A 544 19.64 22.62 12.62
CA ASP A 544 18.65 21.73 12.02
C ASP A 544 18.79 20.28 12.55
N VAL A 545 20.03 19.83 12.71
CA VAL A 545 20.37 18.48 13.21
C VAL A 545 20.07 18.33 14.70
N LEU A 546 20.25 19.41 15.48
CA LEU A 546 19.93 19.45 16.91
C LEU A 546 18.41 19.56 17.14
N GLU A 547 17.68 20.26 16.27
CA GLU A 547 16.21 20.30 16.28
C GLU A 547 15.61 18.93 15.95
N ILE A 548 16.07 18.27 14.88
CA ILE A 548 15.66 16.89 14.54
C ILE A 548 15.96 15.91 15.69
N LEU A 549 17.10 16.07 16.38
CA LEU A 549 17.41 15.26 17.55
C LEU A 549 16.46 15.56 18.74
N CYS A 550 16.03 16.81 18.92
CA CYS A 550 15.02 17.17 19.92
C CYS A 550 13.63 16.63 19.59
N GLU A 551 13.20 16.66 18.33
CA GLU A 551 11.96 16.03 17.86
C GLU A 551 11.97 14.51 18.12
N ASN A 552 13.03 13.82 17.68
CA ASN A 552 13.19 12.38 17.90
C ASN A 552 13.25 11.99 19.40
N LEU A 553 13.73 12.88 20.27
CA LEU A 553 13.77 12.70 21.72
C LEU A 553 12.51 13.19 22.47
N GLN A 554 11.51 13.73 21.75
CA GLN A 554 10.26 14.28 22.32
C GLN A 554 10.48 15.39 23.36
N LEU A 555 11.44 16.29 23.08
CA LEU A 555 11.71 17.49 23.88
C LEU A 555 10.77 18.64 23.51
N SER A 556 10.70 19.70 24.33
CA SER A 556 9.81 20.83 24.05
C SER A 556 10.27 21.70 22.89
N TRP A 557 9.30 22.12 22.07
CA TRP A 557 9.44 23.13 21.02
C TRP A 557 9.70 24.55 21.56
N ASP A 558 9.65 24.75 22.88
CA ASP A 558 10.14 25.96 23.57
C ASP A 558 11.67 26.15 23.49
N LEU A 559 12.41 25.14 23.01
CA LEU A 559 13.87 25.13 22.88
C LEU A 559 14.27 25.42 21.43
N ALA A 560 15.11 26.45 21.21
CA ALA A 560 15.56 26.85 19.87
C ALA A 560 17.10 26.92 19.79
N PHE A 561 17.63 26.67 18.58
CA PHE A 561 19.06 26.57 18.30
C PHE A 561 19.49 27.62 17.26
N HIS A 562 20.59 28.34 17.52
CA HIS A 562 21.05 29.46 16.68
C HIS A 562 22.55 29.36 16.41
N ASP A 563 22.97 29.45 15.15
CA ASP A 563 24.40 29.40 14.80
C ASP A 563 25.12 30.74 15.06
N ILE A 564 26.29 30.69 15.70
CA ILE A 564 27.11 31.85 16.06
C ILE A 564 28.20 32.04 15.01
N ILE A 565 27.80 32.62 13.87
CA ILE A 565 28.69 32.89 12.71
C ILE A 565 29.79 33.93 12.97
N SER A 566 29.74 34.64 14.11
CA SER A 566 30.75 35.62 14.52
C SER A 566 30.79 35.74 16.04
N THR A 567 31.97 36.05 16.58
CA THR A 567 32.16 36.38 18.01
C THR A 567 32.61 37.83 18.22
N SER A 568 32.39 38.70 17.23
CA SER A 568 32.69 40.13 17.35
C SER A 568 31.68 40.83 18.29
N PRO A 569 32.10 41.89 19.01
CA PRO A 569 31.21 42.59 19.94
C PRO A 569 29.95 43.15 19.30
N GLU A 570 30.00 43.50 18.02
CA GLU A 570 28.88 44.06 17.25
C GLU A 570 27.83 42.97 16.97
N PHE A 571 28.25 41.82 16.43
CA PHE A 571 27.35 40.70 16.16
C PHE A 571 26.65 40.20 17.44
N LEU A 572 27.39 40.08 18.54
CA LEU A 572 26.85 39.63 19.84
C LEU A 572 25.89 40.64 20.49
N GLN A 573 25.97 41.92 20.11
CA GLN A 573 24.99 42.94 20.50
C GLN A 573 23.72 42.91 19.61
N GLU A 574 23.85 42.52 18.34
CA GLU A 574 22.75 42.41 17.38
C GLU A 574 22.02 41.04 17.41
N CYS A 575 22.54 40.05 18.15
CA CYS A 575 21.88 38.76 18.39
C CYS A 575 20.50 38.95 19.06
N TYR A 576 19.43 38.73 18.29
CA TYR A 576 18.04 38.91 18.73
C TYR A 576 17.51 37.80 19.66
N PHE A 577 18.16 36.64 19.66
CA PHE A 577 17.80 35.45 20.43
C PHE A 577 18.43 35.49 21.83
N ARG A 578 17.93 36.38 22.70
CA ARG A 578 18.50 36.58 24.05
C ARG A 578 17.41 36.69 25.13
N PRO A 579 17.61 36.10 26.32
CA PRO A 579 18.88 35.58 26.86
C PRO A 579 19.31 34.21 26.30
N CYS A 580 20.62 34.04 26.13
CA CYS A 580 21.24 32.76 25.78
C CYS A 580 21.65 31.97 27.03
N HIS A 581 21.04 30.80 27.24
CA HIS A 581 21.21 30.00 28.47
C HIS A 581 22.20 28.84 28.33
N ALA A 582 22.46 28.35 27.11
CA ALA A 582 23.50 27.35 26.87
C ALA A 582 24.22 27.55 25.52
N LEU A 583 25.47 27.08 25.44
CA LEU A 583 26.26 27.02 24.20
C LEU A 583 26.72 25.58 23.96
N ILE A 584 26.49 25.03 22.78
CA ILE A 584 27.05 23.75 22.31
C ILE A 584 28.21 24.08 21.38
N VAL A 585 29.41 23.62 21.73
CA VAL A 585 30.66 23.97 21.04
C VAL A 585 31.29 22.71 20.48
N LEU A 586 31.65 22.75 19.20
CA LEU A 586 32.42 21.72 18.50
C LEU A 586 33.78 22.29 18.11
N ALA A 587 34.88 21.63 18.50
CA ALA A 587 36.24 22.09 18.20
C ALA A 587 37.14 20.94 17.73
N ASP A 588 37.98 21.17 16.72
CA ASP A 588 38.99 20.19 16.25
C ASP A 588 40.05 19.90 17.33
N ARG A 589 40.65 18.71 17.25
CA ARG A 589 41.54 18.11 18.26
C ARG A 589 42.66 19.02 18.79
N PRO A 590 43.35 19.87 17.98
CA PRO A 590 44.38 20.80 18.46
C PRO A 590 43.79 21.92 19.32
N ILE A 591 42.68 22.52 18.88
CA ILE A 591 41.99 23.62 19.58
C ILE A 591 41.54 23.12 20.95
N TYR A 592 40.84 21.97 20.99
CA TYR A 592 40.40 21.36 22.25
C TYR A 592 41.58 21.05 23.18
N ARG A 593 42.64 20.42 22.67
CA ARG A 593 43.83 20.07 23.47
C ARG A 593 44.53 21.31 24.02
N ALA A 594 44.71 22.36 23.22
CA ALA A 594 45.32 23.60 23.70
C ALA A 594 44.44 24.29 24.76
N ALA A 595 43.11 24.30 24.60
CA ALA A 595 42.18 24.87 25.56
C ALA A 595 42.06 24.06 26.87
N ARG A 596 42.27 22.74 26.88
CA ARG A 596 41.88 21.87 28.02
C ARG A 596 42.94 20.94 28.61
N SER A 597 44.06 20.64 27.93
CA SER A 597 45.08 19.70 28.46
C SER A 597 45.71 20.13 29.79
N ALA A 598 45.74 21.44 30.08
CA ALA A 598 46.22 21.98 31.36
C ALA A 598 45.14 22.00 32.46
N VAL A 599 43.86 21.93 32.10
CA VAL A 599 42.71 22.07 33.01
C VAL A 599 42.19 20.69 33.46
N GLU A 600 42.03 19.74 32.54
CA GLU A 600 41.55 18.37 32.82
C GLU A 600 42.29 17.65 33.97
N PRO A 601 43.63 17.77 34.15
CA PRO A 601 44.32 17.13 35.26
C PRO A 601 43.91 17.66 36.64
N THR A 602 43.43 18.91 36.71
CA THR A 602 43.03 19.59 37.96
C THR A 602 41.65 19.18 38.47
N ILE A 603 40.81 18.62 37.59
CA ILE A 603 39.44 18.21 37.92
C ILE A 603 39.47 16.89 38.70
N SER A 604 38.87 16.88 39.88
CA SER A 604 38.66 15.69 40.70
C SER A 604 37.58 14.77 40.09
N GLU A 605 37.68 13.47 40.34
CA GLU A 605 36.66 12.49 39.94
C GLU A 605 35.31 12.82 40.60
N TYR A 606 34.31 13.14 39.78
CA TYR A 606 32.97 13.50 40.23
C TYR A 606 32.17 12.27 40.68
N LYS A 607 31.44 12.41 41.79
CA LYS A 607 30.66 11.35 42.45
C LYS A 607 29.28 11.83 42.93
N GLY A 608 28.77 12.89 42.31
CA GLY A 608 27.42 13.39 42.58
C GLY A 608 26.35 12.37 42.19
N SER A 609 25.29 12.33 43.00
CA SER A 609 24.03 11.64 42.73
C SER A 609 22.92 12.26 43.60
N GLY A 610 21.68 12.15 43.16
CA GLY A 610 20.50 12.63 43.85
C GLY A 610 20.08 14.07 43.53
N PRO A 611 18.86 14.48 43.92
CA PRO A 611 18.26 15.76 43.52
C PRO A 611 18.92 17.01 44.13
N GLY A 612 19.95 16.85 44.97
CA GLY A 612 20.73 17.94 45.56
C GLY A 612 22.00 18.30 44.78
N GLU A 613 22.26 17.68 43.63
CA GLU A 613 23.41 18.04 42.79
C GLU A 613 23.29 19.43 42.16
N PRO A 614 24.41 20.19 42.05
CA PRO A 614 24.39 21.48 41.37
C PRO A 614 24.12 21.32 39.87
N VAL A 615 24.61 20.26 39.24
CA VAL A 615 24.37 19.90 37.83
C VAL A 615 24.32 18.38 37.67
N ILE A 616 23.42 17.89 36.81
CA ILE A 616 23.39 16.51 36.37
C ILE A 616 24.47 16.34 35.32
N TRP A 617 25.65 15.85 35.74
CA TRP A 617 26.73 15.46 34.83
C TRP A 617 26.66 13.96 34.53
N MET A 618 26.94 13.61 33.27
CA MET A 618 26.90 12.25 32.73
C MET A 618 28.20 11.97 31.97
N LYS A 619 28.88 10.87 32.30
CA LYS A 619 30.12 10.45 31.65
C LYS A 619 29.84 9.82 30.28
N GLN A 620 30.69 10.06 29.29
CA GLN A 620 30.62 9.40 28.00
C GLN A 620 31.32 8.03 28.02
N THR A 621 30.63 7.01 27.54
CA THR A 621 31.15 5.64 27.31
C THR A 621 30.93 5.15 25.88
N ILE A 622 30.03 5.80 25.13
CA ILE A 622 29.72 5.50 23.73
C ILE A 622 30.67 6.31 22.83
N GLY A 623 31.30 5.66 21.84
CA GLY A 623 32.15 6.31 20.85
C GLY A 623 31.34 7.30 19.99
N HIS A 624 31.96 8.45 19.66
CA HIS A 624 31.38 9.55 18.86
C HIS A 624 30.08 10.21 19.37
N ALA A 625 29.45 9.71 20.44
CA ALA A 625 28.22 10.26 21.00
C ALA A 625 28.35 11.63 21.70
N CYS A 626 29.49 12.34 21.57
CA CYS A 626 29.76 13.57 22.32
C CYS A 626 28.74 14.70 22.05
N GLY A 627 28.16 14.77 20.85
CA GLY A 627 27.07 15.74 20.54
C GLY A 627 25.78 15.45 21.32
N LEU A 628 25.37 14.17 21.41
CA LEU A 628 24.27 13.75 22.26
C LEU A 628 24.57 14.01 23.75
N MET A 629 25.80 13.75 24.20
CA MET A 629 26.20 14.08 25.57
C MET A 629 26.05 15.59 25.85
N ALA A 630 26.46 16.45 24.92
CA ALA A 630 26.30 17.90 25.03
C ALA A 630 24.82 18.31 25.09
N LEU A 631 23.97 17.81 24.19
CA LEU A 631 22.52 18.09 24.23
C LEU A 631 21.87 17.63 25.54
N LEU A 632 22.16 16.40 25.99
CA LEU A 632 21.64 15.87 27.25
C LEU A 632 22.16 16.67 28.46
N HIS A 633 23.42 17.12 28.45
CA HIS A 633 23.97 18.01 29.47
C HIS A 633 23.26 19.38 29.51
N VAL A 634 22.85 19.92 28.36
CA VAL A 634 22.02 21.14 28.27
C VAL A 634 20.62 20.88 28.85
N VAL A 635 19.83 20.00 28.23
CA VAL A 635 18.38 19.92 28.48
C VAL A 635 18.01 19.30 29.83
N PHE A 636 18.93 18.56 30.48
CA PHE A 636 18.71 18.05 31.84
C PHE A 636 18.89 19.13 32.92
N ASN A 637 19.65 20.19 32.61
CA ASN A 637 20.09 21.21 33.55
C ASN A 637 19.41 22.58 33.37
N LEU A 638 19.07 22.98 32.13
CA LEU A 638 18.31 24.19 31.86
C LEU A 638 16.94 24.16 32.56
N GLU A 639 16.60 25.25 33.26
CA GLU A 639 15.33 25.43 33.99
C GLU A 639 14.89 24.21 34.84
N GLY A 640 15.85 23.52 35.47
CA GLY A 640 15.53 22.32 36.26
C GLY A 640 15.01 21.13 35.45
N GLY A 641 15.21 21.14 34.14
CA GLY A 641 14.80 20.11 33.18
C GLY A 641 13.47 20.37 32.46
N ARG A 642 12.94 21.60 32.49
CA ARG A 642 11.64 22.00 31.94
C ARG A 642 11.37 21.54 30.50
N TYR A 643 12.41 21.46 29.67
CA TYR A 643 12.31 21.09 28.24
C TYR A 643 12.13 19.59 28.00
N VAL A 644 12.17 18.77 29.05
CA VAL A 644 11.84 17.33 29.00
C VAL A 644 10.34 17.15 29.22
N GLN A 645 9.63 16.66 28.20
CA GLN A 645 8.19 16.46 28.28
C GLN A 645 7.83 15.31 29.26
N PRO A 646 6.88 15.51 30.20
CA PRO A 646 6.45 14.48 31.15
C PRO A 646 5.93 13.20 30.47
N ASP A 647 6.00 12.08 31.20
CA ASP A 647 5.50 10.75 30.77
C ASP A 647 6.18 10.18 29.50
N THR A 648 7.23 10.82 28.99
CA THR A 648 8.05 10.32 27.87
C THR A 648 9.14 9.33 28.32
N ALA A 649 9.70 8.58 27.37
CA ALA A 649 10.92 7.79 27.61
C ALA A 649 12.09 8.67 28.09
N MET A 650 12.13 9.93 27.67
CA MET A 650 13.14 10.91 28.08
C MET A 650 12.95 11.36 29.54
N ASP A 651 11.72 11.61 29.99
CA ASP A 651 11.41 11.88 31.40
C ASP A 651 11.77 10.69 32.29
N ALA A 652 11.36 9.48 31.91
CA ALA A 652 11.72 8.25 32.61
C ALA A 652 13.24 8.04 32.69
N LEU A 653 14.00 8.37 31.64
CA LEU A 653 15.46 8.36 31.64
C LEU A 653 16.02 9.40 32.62
N ARG A 654 15.52 10.63 32.60
CA ARG A 654 16.00 11.73 33.45
C ARG A 654 15.73 11.47 34.93
N GLN A 655 14.54 11.00 35.29
CA GLN A 655 14.18 10.65 36.66
C GLN A 655 15.11 9.58 37.23
N GLN A 656 15.45 8.55 36.44
CA GLN A 656 16.45 7.55 36.81
C GLN A 656 17.85 8.16 36.92
N ALA A 657 18.28 8.93 35.91
CA ALA A 657 19.61 9.55 35.88
C ALA A 657 19.88 10.41 37.13
N ILE A 658 18.90 11.19 37.61
CA ILE A 658 19.01 11.99 38.84
C ILE A 658 19.44 11.12 40.04
N LEU A 659 18.91 9.91 40.19
CA LEU A 659 19.17 9.03 41.33
C LEU A 659 20.52 8.28 41.23
N LEU A 660 21.11 8.20 40.05
CA LEU A 660 22.30 7.38 39.76
C LEU A 660 23.61 8.16 39.87
N GLY A 661 24.71 7.45 40.15
CA GLY A 661 26.07 7.97 40.06
C GLY A 661 26.58 8.03 38.61
N PRO A 662 27.75 8.65 38.35
CA PRO A 662 28.19 8.90 36.98
C PRO A 662 28.56 7.66 36.15
N ALA A 663 28.87 6.53 36.80
CA ALA A 663 29.14 5.27 36.11
C ALA A 663 27.83 4.58 35.71
N GLU A 664 26.87 4.56 36.63
CA GLU A 664 25.54 3.99 36.45
C GLU A 664 24.72 4.83 35.46
N ARG A 665 24.87 6.16 35.45
CA ARG A 665 24.38 7.07 34.40
C ARG A 665 24.92 6.67 33.02
N ALA A 666 26.22 6.44 32.91
CA ALA A 666 26.84 6.09 31.63
C ALA A 666 26.37 4.72 31.11
N GLN A 667 26.08 3.77 32.01
CA GLN A 667 25.46 2.49 31.64
C GLN A 667 23.99 2.67 31.21
N LEU A 668 23.20 3.46 31.94
CA LEU A 668 21.82 3.80 31.59
C LEU A 668 21.72 4.43 30.19
N LEU A 669 22.65 5.32 29.81
CA LEU A 669 22.73 5.88 28.46
C LEU A 669 23.14 4.82 27.41
N TYR A 670 24.08 3.92 27.75
CA TYR A 670 24.55 2.85 26.86
C TYR A 670 23.45 1.85 26.50
N ASP A 671 22.57 1.52 27.45
CA ASP A 671 21.47 0.55 27.29
C ASP A 671 20.18 1.17 26.72
N SER A 672 20.15 2.49 26.48
CA SER A 672 18.95 3.22 26.03
C SER A 672 18.79 3.23 24.51
N ASN A 673 18.21 2.17 23.94
CA ASN A 673 17.96 2.05 22.49
C ASN A 673 17.25 3.26 21.85
N PHE A 674 16.35 3.95 22.56
CA PHE A 674 15.67 5.12 22.00
C PHE A 674 16.60 6.33 21.79
N LEU A 675 17.65 6.48 22.61
CA LEU A 675 18.70 7.48 22.38
C LEU A 675 19.56 7.12 21.18
N GLU A 676 19.85 5.84 21.00
CA GLU A 676 20.59 5.30 19.86
C GLU A 676 19.84 5.52 18.54
N GLU A 677 18.55 5.18 18.49
CA GLU A 677 17.69 5.43 17.33
C GLU A 677 17.54 6.92 17.01
N ALA A 678 17.32 7.77 18.03
CA ALA A 678 17.18 9.21 17.85
C ALA A 678 18.48 9.87 17.36
N HIS A 679 19.62 9.52 17.96
CA HIS A 679 20.95 10.02 17.58
C HIS A 679 21.30 9.61 16.15
N MET A 680 21.16 8.32 15.81
CA MET A 680 21.65 7.79 14.53
C MET A 680 20.77 8.24 13.34
N ASP A 681 19.49 8.52 13.58
CA ASP A 681 18.61 9.17 12.59
C ASP A 681 19.00 10.64 12.39
N ALA A 682 19.20 11.42 13.46
CA ALA A 682 19.62 12.83 13.35
C ALA A 682 21.01 12.99 12.69
N ALA A 683 21.99 12.19 13.10
CA ALA A 683 23.34 12.19 12.54
C ALA A 683 23.41 11.78 11.05
N SER A 684 22.34 11.19 10.51
CA SER A 684 22.24 10.84 9.09
C SER A 684 21.71 11.95 8.18
N ARG A 685 21.32 13.11 8.75
CA ARG A 685 20.56 14.18 8.08
C ARG A 685 21.27 15.54 8.03
N GLY A 686 22.57 15.59 8.36
CA GLY A 686 23.39 16.81 8.30
C GLY A 686 23.60 17.35 6.88
N SER A 687 24.14 18.57 6.78
CA SER A 687 24.53 19.19 5.50
C SER A 687 25.87 18.67 4.96
N SER A 688 26.65 17.99 5.79
CA SER A 688 27.93 17.36 5.43
C SER A 688 27.77 15.90 4.96
N ASN A 689 28.86 15.32 4.42
CA ASN A 689 28.87 13.89 4.08
C ASN A 689 28.87 13.05 5.36
N VAL A 690 27.79 12.30 5.60
CA VAL A 690 27.65 11.37 6.74
C VAL A 690 28.85 10.40 6.80
N PRO A 691 29.70 10.46 7.84
CA PRO A 691 30.89 9.61 7.94
C PRO A 691 30.56 8.23 8.54
N SER A 692 31.49 7.28 8.41
CA SER A 692 31.42 5.98 9.07
C SER A 692 31.69 6.11 10.58
N PRO A 693 31.10 5.26 11.43
CA PRO A 693 31.56 5.08 12.81
C PRO A 693 33.06 4.74 12.95
N ARG A 694 33.73 4.32 11.87
CA ARG A 694 35.17 3.98 11.82
C ARG A 694 36.08 5.14 11.41
N ASP A 695 35.54 6.25 10.93
CA ASP A 695 36.36 7.40 10.53
C ASP A 695 36.92 8.13 11.75
N ASP A 696 38.13 8.69 11.65
CA ASP A 696 38.77 9.40 12.77
C ASP A 696 38.04 10.72 13.06
N ASN A 697 37.05 10.70 13.96
CA ASN A 697 36.38 11.91 14.41
C ASN A 697 37.38 12.82 15.15
N ARG A 698 37.86 13.85 14.45
CA ARG A 698 38.84 14.79 14.98
C ARG A 698 38.23 15.79 15.96
N HIS A 699 36.93 16.05 15.85
CA HIS A 699 36.23 17.10 16.58
C HIS A 699 35.60 16.58 17.87
N HIS A 700 35.57 17.43 18.90
CA HIS A 700 34.98 17.11 20.20
C HIS A 700 33.92 18.12 20.61
N PHE A 701 32.75 17.62 21.01
CA PHE A 701 31.64 18.43 21.53
C PHE A 701 31.76 18.67 23.04
N LEU A 702 31.39 19.87 23.48
CA LEU A 702 31.12 20.19 24.88
C LEU A 702 29.93 21.16 24.99
N ALA A 703 29.30 21.21 26.17
CA ALA A 703 28.26 22.17 26.50
C ALA A 703 28.74 23.16 27.57
N PHE A 704 28.35 24.43 27.43
CA PHE A 704 28.30 25.39 28.52
C PHE A 704 26.84 25.64 28.90
N VAL A 705 26.52 25.64 30.19
CA VAL A 705 25.16 25.84 30.70
C VAL A 705 25.16 26.89 31.79
N HIS A 706 24.32 27.90 31.65
CA HIS A 706 23.98 28.83 32.72
C HIS A 706 22.89 28.20 33.61
N LYS A 707 23.17 28.04 34.89
CA LYS A 707 22.23 27.52 35.89
C LYS A 707 22.51 28.15 37.26
N ASP A 708 21.47 28.62 37.93
CA ASP A 708 21.53 29.18 39.30
C ASP A 708 22.59 30.29 39.47
N GLY A 709 22.72 31.17 38.47
CA GLY A 709 23.72 32.27 38.43
C GLY A 709 25.15 31.82 38.10
N LYS A 710 25.35 30.56 37.72
CA LYS A 710 26.67 29.94 37.50
C LYS A 710 26.81 29.38 36.09
N VAL A 711 27.99 29.56 35.49
CA VAL A 711 28.36 28.96 34.21
C VAL A 711 29.09 27.64 34.48
N TRP A 712 28.54 26.55 33.98
CA TRP A 712 29.11 25.21 34.07
C TRP A 712 29.57 24.73 32.70
N GLU A 713 30.79 24.22 32.62
CA GLU A 713 31.28 23.46 31.48
C GLU A 713 31.02 21.97 31.72
N LEU A 714 30.22 21.38 30.84
CA LEU A 714 29.73 20.01 30.91
C LEU A 714 30.23 19.25 29.67
N ASN A 715 31.06 18.24 29.92
CA ASN A 715 31.75 17.48 28.89
C ASN A 715 31.92 16.03 29.37
N GLY A 716 31.43 15.07 28.58
CA GLY A 716 31.40 13.66 28.98
C GLY A 716 32.76 12.96 29.00
N GLY A 717 33.78 13.53 28.35
CA GLY A 717 35.15 13.00 28.35
C GLY A 717 35.99 13.41 29.58
N MET A 718 35.54 14.41 30.33
CA MET A 718 36.23 14.89 31.54
C MET A 718 36.01 13.97 32.75
N LYS A 719 36.68 14.27 33.87
CA LYS A 719 36.47 13.58 35.16
C LYS A 719 35.22 14.04 35.92
N GLY A 720 34.57 15.10 35.46
CA GLY A 720 33.44 15.75 36.13
C GLY A 720 33.05 17.07 35.46
N PRO A 721 32.00 17.74 35.96
CA PRO A 721 31.62 19.08 35.54
C PRO A 721 32.62 20.13 36.08
N LEU A 722 32.86 21.19 35.32
CA LEU A 722 33.75 22.29 35.69
C LEU A 722 32.94 23.57 35.91
N LEU A 723 32.94 24.10 37.14
CA LEU A 723 32.43 25.44 37.42
C LEU A 723 33.38 26.49 36.82
N ARG A 724 32.88 27.30 35.90
CA ARG A 724 33.65 28.35 35.22
C ARG A 724 33.66 29.66 36.01
N GLY A 725 32.53 30.00 36.60
CA GLY A 725 32.35 31.20 37.43
C GLY A 725 30.89 31.61 37.57
N ASP A 726 30.69 32.73 38.24
CA ASP A 726 29.38 33.37 38.43
C ASP A 726 29.10 34.41 37.31
N LEU A 727 27.81 34.58 36.99
CA LEU A 727 27.27 35.45 35.95
C LEU A 727 26.22 36.40 36.58
N GLY A 728 26.17 37.66 36.17
CA GLY A 728 25.26 38.66 36.75
C GLY A 728 23.79 38.49 36.35
N GLU A 729 22.87 39.05 37.14
CA GLU A 729 21.40 38.97 36.93
C GLU A 729 20.89 39.55 35.58
N LYS A 730 21.76 40.23 34.82
CA LYS A 730 21.48 40.81 33.49
C LYS A 730 22.49 40.35 32.42
N GLU A 731 23.28 39.34 32.73
CA GLU A 731 24.28 38.75 31.83
C GLU A 731 23.80 37.36 31.39
N ASP A 732 24.02 37.04 30.11
CA ASP A 732 23.77 35.74 29.51
C ASP A 732 25.08 35.20 28.91
N LEU A 733 25.07 34.02 28.28
CA LEU A 733 26.32 33.43 27.77
C LEU A 733 26.94 34.20 26.58
N LEU A 734 26.20 35.08 25.92
CA LEU A 734 26.68 35.93 24.82
C LEU A 734 27.16 37.32 25.29
N SER A 735 26.91 37.69 26.56
CA SER A 735 27.51 38.87 27.19
C SER A 735 29.04 38.77 27.21
N GLU A 736 29.75 39.91 27.36
CA GLU A 736 31.22 39.88 27.45
C GLU A 736 31.70 38.91 28.55
N ARG A 737 31.03 38.92 29.72
CA ARG A 737 31.34 38.04 30.83
C ARG A 737 31.01 36.57 30.53
N GLY A 738 29.87 36.31 29.89
CA GLY A 738 29.50 34.98 29.42
C GLY A 738 30.53 34.39 28.45
N MET A 739 31.00 35.19 27.50
CA MET A 739 32.02 34.82 26.52
C MET A 739 33.37 34.55 27.19
N GLU A 740 33.79 35.34 28.20
CA GLU A 740 34.98 35.05 29.02
C GLU A 740 34.90 33.71 29.73
N LEU A 741 33.74 33.39 30.31
CA LEU A 741 33.55 32.16 31.06
C LEU A 741 33.42 30.92 30.16
N THR A 742 33.16 31.10 28.85
CA THR A 742 32.86 30.01 27.91
C THR A 742 33.91 29.88 26.79
N VAL A 743 33.63 30.43 25.61
CA VAL A 743 34.33 30.16 24.35
C VAL A 743 35.63 30.95 24.15
N ARG A 744 35.88 32.01 24.93
CA ARG A 744 37.08 32.87 24.80
C ARG A 744 38.40 32.12 25.08
N ASP A 745 38.36 30.94 25.72
CA ASP A 745 39.50 30.01 25.78
C ASP A 745 39.77 29.32 24.44
N PHE A 746 38.72 28.83 23.78
CA PHE A 746 38.82 28.08 22.52
C PHE A 746 39.19 29.01 21.34
N LEU A 747 38.69 30.25 21.33
CA LEU A 747 39.12 31.28 20.36
C LEU A 747 40.64 31.55 20.46
N LYS A 748 41.18 31.69 21.67
CA LYS A 748 42.63 31.84 21.89
C LYS A 748 43.41 30.59 21.51
N ALA A 749 42.83 29.40 21.69
CA ALA A 749 43.44 28.14 21.28
C ALA A 749 43.47 27.99 19.74
N ALA A 750 42.43 28.45 19.03
CA ALA A 750 42.38 28.53 17.58
C ALA A 750 43.49 29.45 17.04
N GLU A 751 43.59 30.68 17.55
CA GLU A 751 44.67 31.63 17.25
C GLU A 751 46.07 31.04 17.48
N GLN A 752 46.28 30.35 18.60
CA GLN A 752 47.58 29.77 18.97
C GLN A 752 47.96 28.53 18.15
N THR A 753 46.98 27.75 17.68
CA THR A 753 47.21 26.53 16.89
C THR A 753 47.21 26.79 15.38
N GLY A 754 46.68 27.93 14.93
CA GLY A 754 46.47 28.22 13.51
C GLY A 754 45.39 27.35 12.88
N CYS A 755 44.43 26.88 13.68
CA CYS A 755 43.32 26.02 13.28
C CYS A 755 42.00 26.76 13.50
N ASP A 756 41.17 26.80 12.47
CA ASP A 756 39.90 27.53 12.38
C ASP A 756 38.66 26.60 12.40
N GLU A 757 38.86 25.28 12.49
CA GLU A 757 37.78 24.29 12.56
C GLU A 757 37.09 24.24 13.95
N MET A 758 36.20 25.21 14.19
CA MET A 758 35.34 25.29 15.36
C MET A 758 33.96 25.85 14.99
N SER A 759 32.88 25.35 15.60
CA SER A 759 31.54 25.96 15.53
C SER A 759 30.86 26.06 16.90
N ILE A 760 29.94 27.01 17.05
CA ILE A 760 29.26 27.34 18.30
C ILE A 760 27.77 27.51 17.99
N VAL A 761 26.91 26.69 18.59
CA VAL A 761 25.46 26.84 18.55
C VAL A 761 24.97 27.37 19.89
N ALA A 762 24.26 28.49 19.88
CA ALA A 762 23.56 29.02 21.04
C ALA A 762 22.19 28.35 21.21
N VAL A 763 21.79 28.12 22.46
CA VAL A 763 20.53 27.47 22.83
C VAL A 763 19.72 28.40 23.73
N THR A 764 18.47 28.63 23.35
CA THR A 764 17.56 29.60 23.98
C THR A 764 16.23 28.97 24.35
N GLY A 765 15.59 29.51 25.40
CA GLY A 765 14.21 29.19 25.75
C GLY A 765 13.19 30.12 25.07
N ALA A 766 11.90 29.83 25.28
CA ALA A 766 10.79 30.68 24.86
C ALA A 766 10.81 32.10 25.45
N ASP A 767 11.58 32.35 26.50
CA ASP A 767 11.81 33.68 27.08
C ASP A 767 12.62 34.60 26.15
N ALA A 768 13.48 34.03 25.31
CA ALA A 768 14.31 34.80 24.36
C ALA A 768 13.53 35.42 23.18
N VAL A 769 12.29 34.99 22.95
CA VAL A 769 11.43 35.53 21.87
C VAL A 769 10.49 36.64 22.39
N ALA A 770 10.31 36.76 23.72
CA ALA A 770 9.28 37.58 24.33
C ALA A 770 9.53 39.11 24.27
N GLN A 771 10.70 39.57 23.83
CA GLN A 771 11.08 41.00 23.87
C GLN A 771 10.61 41.83 22.65
N GLN A 772 9.83 41.27 21.71
CA GLN A 772 9.32 42.00 20.53
C GLN A 772 7.85 42.49 20.64
N THR A 773 7.29 42.58 21.84
CA THR A 773 5.94 43.15 22.06
C THR A 773 5.84 44.13 23.25
N GLU A 774 6.60 45.22 23.18
CA GLU A 774 6.22 46.55 23.72
C GLU A 774 6.50 47.65 22.66
#